data_AF-A0A1T4VLG6-F1
#
_entry.id   AF-A0A1T4VLG6-F1
#
_cell.length_a   1.000
_cell.length_b   1.000
_cell.length_c   1.000
_cell.angle_alpha   90.00
_cell.angle_beta   90.00
_cell.angle_gamma   90.00
#
_symmetry.space_group_name_H-M   'P 1'
#
loop_
_entity.id
_entity.type
_entity.pdbx_description
1 polymer ?
#
loop_
_entity_poly.entity_id
_entity_poly.type
_entity_poly.pdbx_seq_one_letter_code
_entity_poly.pdbx_strand_id
1 'polypeptide(L)'
;MAGQNNNAEMDLNQLLKVRREKLANLQAEGKDPFVITKYDVTYHTQEIKDNFDKLECMHDEEGKLIKDDSKLVSIAGRMMLKRVMGKASFCNIQDRDGNIQVYVARGDVSKEEPWQEYLDFKKMDIGDIVGVVGYPFKTKTGEMSIHATSVTLLSKSLQILPEKHHGLTNTDLRYRQRYVDLIMNEESKNTFIKRSKMISEIRRYLDGQGFMEVETPTLVHNAGGAAARPFFTHYNSLDEDVKLRISLELYLKRLIVGGLERVYEIGRVYRNEGVDTRHNPEFTLMELYQAYTDYNGMMDLTENLYRHLAKAVTGSEVITYNGIEMDLSKPFARLTMVDAVKQYSGVDWNEVKDVEEARKLADEHGVEYEERHKKGDILNAFFEKYVEEHLIQPTFIMDHPIEISPLTKKKPENPEYVERFEFFMNGWEMANAYSELNDPIDQRARFAAQEEAFAAGDDEAEHTDEDFLNALEIGMPPTGGIGFGIDRMAMLLTDSQAIRDVLLFPTMKSLDADKKSGSDDAESTSGGFFTPNNQIDFSKVAIEPLFEEAVDFDTFSKSDFRAVKVKACEAVPKSKKLLQFTLDDGTGTDRTILSGIHDFYEPEDLVGKTLIAIVNLPPRKMMGIESCGMLLSAVNNIKDSEDEELHLLMVDNHIPAGAKLY
;
A
#
# COMPACT_ATOMS: atom_id res chain seq x y z
N MET A 1 15.00 22.69 -21.05
CA MET A 1 13.82 22.67 -20.14
C MET A 1 14.16 22.78 -18.64
N ALA A 2 15.39 23.15 -18.24
CA ALA A 2 15.75 23.34 -16.82
C ALA A 2 15.22 24.65 -16.19
N GLY A 3 14.83 25.65 -17.00
CA GLY A 3 14.33 26.93 -16.51
C GLY A 3 12.86 26.95 -16.05
N GLN A 4 12.06 25.93 -16.38
CA GLN A 4 10.63 25.90 -16.00
C GLN A 4 10.39 25.28 -14.61
N ASN A 5 11.14 24.23 -14.23
CA ASN A 5 11.00 23.62 -12.90
C ASN A 5 11.54 24.52 -11.77
N ASN A 6 12.66 25.20 -11.98
CA ASN A 6 13.17 26.17 -11.01
C ASN A 6 12.20 27.35 -10.81
N ASN A 7 11.48 27.77 -11.86
CA ASN A 7 10.48 28.83 -11.74
C ASN A 7 9.23 28.38 -10.99
N ALA A 8 8.74 27.15 -11.19
CA ALA A 8 7.58 26.63 -10.46
C ALA A 8 7.88 26.41 -8.96
N GLU A 9 9.08 25.95 -8.64
CA GLU A 9 9.53 25.77 -7.25
C GLU A 9 9.81 27.11 -6.55
N MET A 10 10.38 28.09 -7.28
CA MET A 10 10.52 29.47 -6.81
C MET A 10 9.15 30.15 -6.61
N ASP A 11 8.18 29.90 -7.47
CA ASP A 11 6.81 30.43 -7.36
C ASP A 11 6.06 29.81 -6.17
N LEU A 12 6.17 28.50 -5.94
CA LEU A 12 5.62 27.84 -4.77
C LEU A 12 6.20 28.41 -3.46
N ASN A 13 7.53 28.56 -3.39
CA ASN A 13 8.18 29.14 -2.22
C ASN A 13 7.74 30.59 -1.95
N GLN A 14 7.51 31.38 -3.00
CA GLN A 14 6.95 32.72 -2.87
C GLN A 14 5.51 32.68 -2.33
N LEU A 15 4.66 31.80 -2.85
CA LEU A 15 3.28 31.63 -2.37
C LEU A 15 3.22 31.19 -0.90
N LEU A 16 4.11 30.27 -0.48
CA LEU A 16 4.23 29.86 0.92
C LEU A 16 4.67 31.02 1.82
N LYS A 17 5.62 31.85 1.34
CA LYS A 17 6.05 33.06 2.05
C LYS A 17 4.88 34.04 2.22
N VAL A 18 4.11 34.30 1.16
CA VAL A 18 2.91 35.17 1.20
C VAL A 18 1.90 34.66 2.21
N ARG A 19 1.62 33.34 2.28
CA ARG A 19 0.69 32.78 3.28
C ARG A 19 1.18 33.00 4.72
N ARG A 20 2.49 32.90 4.96
CA ARG A 20 3.10 33.17 6.28
C ARG A 20 3.05 34.65 6.65
N GLU A 21 3.33 35.55 5.70
CA GLU A 21 3.21 36.99 5.91
C GLU A 21 1.76 37.40 6.22
N LYS A 22 0.78 36.82 5.53
CA LYS A 22 -0.65 37.03 5.85
C LYS A 22 -0.98 36.62 7.28
N LEU A 23 -0.47 35.47 7.76
CA LEU A 23 -0.67 35.04 9.14
C LEU A 23 -0.02 36.02 10.13
N ALA A 24 1.23 36.43 9.88
CA ALA A 24 1.93 37.39 10.74
C ALA A 24 1.17 38.72 10.84
N ASN A 25 0.61 39.21 9.73
CA ASN A 25 -0.22 40.42 9.73
C ASN A 25 -1.51 40.25 10.53
N LEU A 26 -2.21 39.10 10.38
CA LEU A 26 -3.39 38.78 11.19
C LEU A 26 -3.06 38.81 12.69
N GLN A 27 -1.93 38.22 13.08
CA GLN A 27 -1.47 38.20 14.47
C GLN A 27 -1.13 39.60 14.99
N ALA A 28 -0.42 40.40 14.21
CA ALA A 28 -0.07 41.78 14.57
C ALA A 28 -1.30 42.69 14.71
N GLU A 29 -2.37 42.42 13.94
CA GLU A 29 -3.66 43.10 14.02
C GLU A 29 -4.57 42.59 15.16
N GLY A 30 -4.13 41.60 15.96
CA GLY A 30 -4.94 41.00 17.02
C GLY A 30 -6.06 40.08 16.50
N LYS A 31 -5.97 39.65 15.23
CA LYS A 31 -6.92 38.76 14.54
C LYS A 31 -6.35 37.36 14.33
N ASP A 32 -5.59 36.84 15.29
CA ASP A 32 -4.98 35.51 15.18
C ASP A 32 -6.09 34.44 15.10
N PRO A 33 -6.24 33.71 13.97
CA PRO A 33 -7.26 32.68 13.87
C PRO A 33 -7.02 31.51 14.84
N PHE A 34 -5.78 31.28 15.29
CA PHE A 34 -5.40 30.16 16.15
C PHE A 34 -5.68 30.40 17.64
N VAL A 35 -6.09 31.61 18.06
CA VAL A 35 -6.62 31.82 19.43
C VAL A 35 -8.07 31.38 19.57
N ILE A 36 -8.76 31.14 18.45
CA ILE A 36 -10.12 30.63 18.44
C ILE A 36 -10.08 29.13 18.76
N THR A 37 -10.51 28.77 19.97
CA THR A 37 -10.51 27.39 20.46
C THR A 37 -11.83 26.67 20.22
N LYS A 38 -12.90 27.41 19.90
CA LYS A 38 -14.26 26.88 19.70
C LYS A 38 -15.00 27.66 18.62
N TYR A 39 -15.78 26.95 17.82
CA TYR A 39 -16.78 27.52 16.92
C TYR A 39 -18.07 26.71 16.99
N ASP A 40 -19.21 27.37 17.16
CA ASP A 40 -20.50 26.71 17.32
C ASP A 40 -21.10 26.39 15.94
N VAL A 41 -21.03 25.12 15.55
CA VAL A 41 -21.61 24.57 14.33
C VAL A 41 -23.01 24.02 14.64
N THR A 42 -24.01 24.38 13.83
CA THR A 42 -25.39 23.90 13.99
C THR A 42 -25.77 22.82 12.98
N TYR A 43 -25.10 22.77 11.83
CA TYR A 43 -25.38 21.80 10.76
C TYR A 43 -24.10 21.40 10.01
N HIS A 44 -24.10 20.19 9.47
CA HIS A 44 -23.18 19.79 8.41
C HIS A 44 -23.72 20.14 7.02
N THR A 45 -22.81 20.26 6.05
CA THR A 45 -23.15 20.71 4.69
C THR A 45 -24.16 19.80 3.99
N GLN A 46 -24.03 18.47 4.17
CA GLN A 46 -24.96 17.50 3.60
C GLN A 46 -26.33 17.52 4.30
N GLU A 47 -26.37 17.71 5.63
CA GLU A 47 -27.62 17.84 6.38
C GLU A 47 -28.47 19.02 5.90
N ILE A 48 -27.82 20.14 5.53
CA ILE A 48 -28.50 21.31 4.94
C ILE A 48 -29.12 20.95 3.60
N LYS A 49 -28.39 20.21 2.74
CA LYS A 49 -28.89 19.80 1.42
C LYS A 49 -30.05 18.81 1.54
N ASP A 50 -29.96 17.85 2.44
CA ASP A 50 -31.00 16.84 2.66
C ASP A 50 -32.28 17.45 3.24
N ASN A 51 -32.15 18.55 3.99
CA ASN A 51 -33.28 19.28 4.60
C ASN A 51 -33.57 20.63 3.92
N PHE A 52 -33.10 20.82 2.69
CA PHE A 52 -33.06 22.15 2.07
C PHE A 52 -34.43 22.80 1.93
N ASP A 53 -35.46 22.02 1.57
CA ASP A 53 -36.83 22.54 1.40
C ASP A 53 -37.41 23.15 2.69
N LYS A 54 -36.94 22.71 3.85
CA LYS A 54 -37.34 23.27 5.16
C LYS A 54 -36.51 24.50 5.54
N LEU A 55 -35.26 24.54 5.11
CA LEU A 55 -34.28 25.56 5.48
C LEU A 55 -34.17 26.71 4.47
N GLU A 56 -34.70 26.55 3.25
CA GLU A 56 -34.62 27.54 2.19
C GLU A 56 -35.33 28.84 2.57
N CYS A 57 -34.61 29.95 2.39
CA CYS A 57 -35.14 31.31 2.42
C CYS A 57 -35.52 31.74 1.00
N MET A 58 -36.70 32.36 0.86
CA MET A 58 -37.24 32.79 -0.43
C MET A 58 -36.82 34.22 -0.76
N HIS A 59 -37.04 34.64 -2.01
CA HIS A 59 -36.86 36.03 -2.42
C HIS A 59 -38.21 36.75 -2.46
N ASP A 60 -38.21 38.06 -2.22
CA ASP A 60 -39.37 38.93 -2.43
C ASP A 60 -39.59 39.24 -3.92
N GLU A 61 -40.63 40.01 -4.23
CA GLU A 61 -41.00 40.42 -5.60
C GLU A 61 -39.89 41.22 -6.31
N GLU A 62 -38.98 41.84 -5.55
CA GLU A 62 -37.85 42.61 -6.04
C GLU A 62 -36.57 41.76 -6.19
N GLY A 63 -36.65 40.48 -5.84
CA GLY A 63 -35.54 39.53 -5.93
C GLY A 63 -34.54 39.64 -4.77
N LYS A 64 -34.92 40.21 -3.63
CA LYS A 64 -34.10 40.29 -2.41
C LYS A 64 -34.44 39.14 -1.47
N LEU A 65 -33.41 38.54 -0.85
CA LEU A 65 -33.58 37.42 0.07
C LEU A 65 -34.36 37.83 1.33
N ILE A 66 -35.44 37.11 1.62
CA ILE A 66 -36.23 37.22 2.84
C ILE A 66 -35.53 36.38 3.91
N LYS A 67 -34.83 37.05 4.83
CA LYS A 67 -34.06 36.42 5.91
C LYS A 67 -35.01 36.00 7.04
N ASP A 68 -35.09 34.70 7.29
CA ASP A 68 -35.86 34.11 8.39
C ASP A 68 -34.90 33.58 9.45
N ASP A 69 -34.80 34.28 10.59
CA ASP A 69 -33.86 33.95 11.67
C ASP A 69 -34.04 32.51 12.21
N SER A 70 -35.22 31.89 12.05
CA SER A 70 -35.45 30.48 12.44
C SER A 70 -34.73 29.47 11.53
N LYS A 71 -34.28 29.90 10.35
CA LYS A 71 -33.55 29.11 9.34
C LYS A 71 -32.07 29.46 9.27
N LEU A 72 -31.58 30.27 10.21
CA LEU A 72 -30.17 30.63 10.29
C LEU A 72 -29.33 29.38 10.56
N VAL A 73 -28.27 29.19 9.76
CA VAL A 73 -27.33 28.08 9.92
C VAL A 73 -25.94 28.58 10.24
N SER A 74 -25.21 27.82 11.04
CA SER A 74 -23.77 27.98 11.29
C SER A 74 -23.05 26.70 10.85
N ILE A 75 -22.11 26.83 9.90
CA ILE A 75 -21.29 25.74 9.40
C ILE A 75 -19.81 26.06 9.58
N ALA A 76 -18.96 25.03 9.57
CA ALA A 76 -17.51 25.22 9.49
C ALA A 76 -16.89 24.18 8.56
N GLY A 77 -15.86 24.59 7.81
CA GLY A 77 -15.17 23.68 6.90
C GLY A 77 -14.03 24.35 6.14
N ARG A 78 -13.39 23.56 5.29
CA ARG A 78 -12.27 24.00 4.45
C ARG A 78 -12.76 24.71 3.20
N MET A 79 -12.20 25.88 2.92
CA MET A 79 -12.45 26.59 1.66
C MET A 79 -11.76 25.89 0.50
N MET A 80 -12.53 25.22 -0.35
CA MET A 80 -12.01 24.44 -1.49
C MET A 80 -11.94 25.24 -2.79
N LEU A 81 -12.78 26.25 -2.92
CA LEU A 81 -12.83 27.15 -4.07
C LEU A 81 -13.19 28.56 -3.62
N LYS A 82 -12.71 29.56 -4.34
CA LYS A 82 -13.05 30.96 -4.12
C LYS A 82 -13.01 31.74 -5.43
N ARG A 83 -14.09 32.46 -5.74
CA ARG A 83 -14.23 33.34 -6.89
C ARG A 83 -14.66 34.73 -6.43
N VAL A 84 -13.81 35.72 -6.69
CA VAL A 84 -14.06 37.12 -6.34
C VAL A 84 -14.71 37.85 -7.51
N MET A 85 -15.85 38.51 -7.29
CA MET A 85 -16.65 39.19 -8.32
C MET A 85 -16.99 40.62 -7.88
N GLY A 86 -15.97 41.47 -7.71
CA GLY A 86 -16.16 42.86 -7.31
C GLY A 86 -16.73 42.97 -5.88
N LYS A 87 -18.02 43.29 -5.76
CA LYS A 87 -18.76 43.50 -4.49
C LYS A 87 -19.37 42.22 -3.89
N ALA A 88 -19.30 41.11 -4.62
CA ALA A 88 -19.70 39.81 -4.11
C ALA A 88 -18.65 38.75 -4.45
N SER A 89 -18.69 37.63 -3.75
CA SER A 89 -17.82 36.48 -3.97
C SER A 89 -18.59 35.20 -3.74
N PHE A 90 -18.14 34.13 -4.39
CA PHE A 90 -18.58 32.77 -4.09
C PHE A 90 -17.39 31.97 -3.57
N CYS A 91 -17.60 31.15 -2.55
CA CYS A 91 -16.66 30.10 -2.17
C CYS A 91 -17.40 28.78 -1.98
N ASN A 92 -16.67 27.68 -1.93
CA ASN A 92 -17.21 26.38 -1.57
C ASN A 92 -16.52 25.90 -0.29
N ILE A 93 -17.31 25.55 0.71
CA ILE A 93 -16.86 25.08 2.02
C ILE A 93 -17.13 23.58 2.12
N GLN A 94 -16.07 22.80 2.36
CA GLN A 94 -16.12 21.35 2.53
C GLN A 94 -15.95 20.98 3.99
N ASP A 95 -16.85 20.15 4.52
CA ASP A 95 -16.77 19.57 5.86
C ASP A 95 -16.61 18.04 5.80
N ARG A 96 -16.95 17.34 6.88
CA ARG A 96 -16.87 15.88 6.95
C ARG A 96 -17.76 15.22 5.89
N ASP A 97 -18.99 15.70 5.76
CA ASP A 97 -20.09 15.00 5.09
C ASP A 97 -20.29 15.45 3.65
N GLY A 98 -19.77 16.63 3.28
CA GLY A 98 -19.89 17.11 1.92
C GLY A 98 -19.28 18.48 1.70
N ASN A 99 -19.90 19.22 0.78
CA ASN A 99 -19.49 20.59 0.45
C ASN A 99 -20.72 21.44 0.10
N ILE A 100 -20.68 22.75 0.35
CA ILE A 100 -21.76 23.67 -0.01
C ILE A 100 -21.22 25.01 -0.49
N GLN A 101 -21.91 25.61 -1.46
CA GLN A 101 -21.58 26.94 -1.94
C GLN A 101 -21.97 28.00 -0.92
N VAL A 102 -21.11 29.00 -0.74
CA VAL A 102 -21.34 30.15 0.12
C VAL A 102 -21.24 31.41 -0.72
N TYR A 103 -22.28 32.23 -0.66
CA TYR A 103 -22.35 33.55 -1.28
C TYR A 103 -22.00 34.61 -0.23
N VAL A 104 -20.94 35.38 -0.49
CA VAL A 104 -20.46 36.44 0.40
C VAL A 104 -20.64 37.79 -0.29
N ALA A 105 -21.60 38.57 0.18
CA ALA A 105 -21.86 39.91 -0.34
C ALA A 105 -21.32 40.99 0.61
N ARG A 106 -20.63 41.99 0.06
CA ARG A 106 -20.06 43.10 0.84
C ARG A 106 -21.07 43.79 1.75
N GLY A 107 -22.32 43.92 1.32
CA GLY A 107 -23.36 44.62 2.09
C GLY A 107 -23.97 43.80 3.22
N ASP A 108 -23.69 42.50 3.29
CA ASP A 108 -24.40 41.57 4.18
C ASP A 108 -23.50 40.79 5.14
N VAL A 109 -22.18 40.68 4.86
CA VAL A 109 -21.24 39.84 5.62
C VAL A 109 -20.93 40.35 7.03
N SER A 110 -21.40 41.54 7.40
CA SER A 110 -21.40 42.05 8.77
C SER A 110 -22.44 43.16 8.91
N LYS A 111 -23.04 43.26 10.10
CA LYS A 111 -23.94 44.37 10.47
C LYS A 111 -23.19 45.62 10.89
N GLU A 112 -21.95 45.47 11.39
CA GLU A 112 -21.17 46.57 11.97
C GLU A 112 -20.18 47.15 10.96
N GLU A 113 -19.27 46.31 10.44
CA GLU A 113 -18.16 46.73 9.56
C GLU A 113 -18.15 45.95 8.22
N PRO A 114 -19.25 46.01 7.42
CA PRO A 114 -19.44 45.20 6.21
C PRO A 114 -18.31 45.35 5.16
N TRP A 115 -17.73 46.54 5.07
CA TRP A 115 -16.63 46.80 4.13
C TRP A 115 -15.32 46.14 4.55
N GLN A 116 -14.94 46.27 5.83
CA GLN A 116 -13.69 45.74 6.34
C GLN A 116 -13.71 44.21 6.38
N GLU A 117 -14.81 43.61 6.84
CA GLU A 117 -14.98 42.16 6.88
C GLU A 117 -14.94 41.53 5.49
N TYR A 118 -15.52 42.19 4.49
CA TYR A 118 -15.43 41.73 3.11
C TYR A 118 -14.00 41.84 2.53
N LEU A 119 -13.23 42.87 2.93
CA LEU A 119 -11.82 43.00 2.55
C LEU A 119 -10.96 41.91 3.21
N ASP A 120 -11.24 41.57 4.47
CA ASP A 120 -10.53 40.51 5.18
C ASP A 120 -10.88 39.14 4.62
N PHE A 121 -12.15 38.87 4.31
CA PHE A 121 -12.56 37.70 3.53
C PHE A 121 -11.80 37.60 2.21
N LYS A 122 -11.62 38.71 1.47
CA LYS A 122 -10.86 38.71 0.22
C LYS A 122 -9.40 38.27 0.39
N LYS A 123 -8.78 38.50 1.55
CA LYS A 123 -7.40 38.08 1.86
C LYS A 123 -7.29 36.58 2.20
N MET A 124 -8.36 35.92 2.61
CA MET A 124 -8.39 34.47 2.89
C MET A 124 -8.06 33.64 1.64
N ASP A 125 -7.46 32.47 1.82
CA ASP A 125 -6.96 31.61 0.75
C ASP A 125 -7.70 30.27 0.67
N ILE A 126 -7.64 29.64 -0.50
CA ILE A 126 -8.02 28.23 -0.65
C ILE A 126 -7.18 27.38 0.32
N GLY A 127 -7.84 26.45 1.01
CA GLY A 127 -7.28 25.61 2.06
C GLY A 127 -7.54 26.14 3.47
N ASP A 128 -7.86 27.42 3.66
CA ASP A 128 -8.22 27.97 4.97
C ASP A 128 -9.48 27.26 5.53
N ILE A 129 -9.52 27.06 6.85
CA ILE A 129 -10.73 26.60 7.53
C ILE A 129 -11.49 27.83 8.02
N VAL A 130 -12.77 27.90 7.66
CA VAL A 130 -13.64 29.04 7.98
C VAL A 130 -14.93 28.56 8.62
N GLY A 131 -15.46 29.40 9.50
CA GLY A 131 -16.83 29.33 10.00
C GLY A 131 -17.71 30.28 9.20
N VAL A 132 -18.95 29.88 8.90
CA VAL A 132 -19.92 30.69 8.16
C VAL A 132 -21.25 30.64 8.87
N VAL A 133 -21.80 31.83 9.15
CA VAL A 133 -23.20 32.00 9.58
C VAL A 133 -23.98 32.62 8.44
N GLY A 134 -25.16 32.09 8.11
CA GLY A 134 -25.97 32.62 7.03
C GLY A 134 -27.30 31.92 6.78
N TYR A 135 -27.93 32.26 5.66
CA TYR A 135 -29.26 31.76 5.28
C TYR A 135 -29.19 30.86 4.05
N PRO A 136 -29.67 29.61 4.11
CA PRO A 136 -29.77 28.76 2.94
C PRO A 136 -30.72 29.33 1.88
N PHE A 137 -30.32 29.35 0.61
CA PHE A 137 -31.10 29.85 -0.52
C PHE A 137 -30.64 29.23 -1.84
N LYS A 138 -31.48 29.25 -2.88
CA LYS A 138 -31.04 28.91 -4.24
C LYS A 138 -30.57 30.13 -5.01
N THR A 139 -29.44 29.99 -5.69
CA THR A 139 -28.98 30.96 -6.69
C THR A 139 -29.87 30.93 -7.94
N LYS A 140 -29.67 31.90 -8.85
CA LYS A 140 -30.38 31.94 -10.14
C LYS A 140 -30.14 30.71 -11.02
N THR A 141 -29.01 30.01 -10.83
CA THR A 141 -28.68 28.76 -11.53
C THR A 141 -29.28 27.52 -10.85
N GLY A 142 -30.00 27.69 -9.74
CA GLY A 142 -30.59 26.60 -8.97
C GLY A 142 -29.62 25.90 -8.01
N GLU A 143 -28.38 26.37 -7.89
CA GLU A 143 -27.41 25.80 -6.95
C GLU A 143 -27.81 26.16 -5.52
N MET A 144 -27.81 25.15 -4.63
CA MET A 144 -28.07 25.31 -3.19
C MET A 144 -26.88 26.00 -2.52
N SER A 145 -27.12 27.13 -1.87
CA SER A 145 -26.07 27.99 -1.34
C SER A 145 -26.44 28.55 0.04
N ILE A 146 -25.46 29.10 0.75
CA ILE A 146 -25.68 29.88 1.98
C ILE A 146 -25.33 31.34 1.71
N HIS A 147 -26.26 32.26 1.95
CA HIS A 147 -26.00 33.70 1.94
C HIS A 147 -25.36 34.08 3.27
N ALA A 148 -24.04 34.29 3.25
CA ALA A 148 -23.26 34.55 4.46
C ALA A 148 -23.59 35.92 5.05
N THR A 149 -23.89 35.93 6.35
CA THR A 149 -23.96 37.13 7.19
C THR A 149 -22.75 37.31 8.09
N SER A 150 -21.90 36.29 8.20
CA SER A 150 -20.59 36.35 8.86
C SER A 150 -19.69 35.25 8.29
N VAL A 151 -18.40 35.55 8.13
CA VAL A 151 -17.36 34.55 7.80
C VAL A 151 -16.19 34.76 8.74
N THR A 152 -15.85 33.74 9.53
CA THR A 152 -14.76 33.77 10.50
C THR A 152 -13.63 32.87 10.03
N LEU A 153 -12.40 33.39 9.93
CA LEU A 153 -11.22 32.55 9.70
C LEU A 153 -10.88 31.79 10.97
N LEU A 154 -10.96 30.46 10.94
CA LEU A 154 -10.69 29.59 12.09
C LEU A 154 -9.28 28.98 12.05
N SER A 155 -8.74 28.74 10.86
CA SER A 155 -7.38 28.25 10.70
C SER A 155 -6.79 28.67 9.37
N LYS A 156 -5.62 29.31 9.41
CA LYS A 156 -4.88 29.70 8.20
C LYS A 156 -4.12 28.50 7.65
N SER A 157 -4.41 28.11 6.40
CA SER A 157 -3.59 27.15 5.68
C SER A 157 -2.31 27.84 5.21
N LEU A 158 -1.17 27.39 5.73
CA LEU A 158 0.15 27.84 5.30
C LEU A 158 0.69 27.06 4.10
N GLN A 159 0.13 25.87 3.84
CA GLN A 159 0.43 25.05 2.66
C GLN A 159 -0.58 25.32 1.55
N ILE A 160 -0.20 24.97 0.32
CA ILE A 160 -1.03 25.09 -0.87
C ILE A 160 -1.61 23.72 -1.19
N LEU A 161 -2.93 23.64 -1.33
CA LEU A 161 -3.58 22.42 -1.77
C LEU A 161 -3.23 22.13 -3.24
N PRO A 162 -3.13 20.86 -3.65
CA PRO A 162 -3.03 20.48 -5.05
C PRO A 162 -4.21 21.04 -5.87
N GLU A 163 -4.02 21.14 -7.18
CA GLU A 163 -5.08 21.63 -8.06
C GLU A 163 -6.32 20.72 -8.00
N LYS A 164 -7.50 21.33 -7.85
CA LYS A 164 -8.77 20.60 -7.67
C LYS A 164 -9.17 19.75 -8.88
N HIS A 165 -8.86 20.19 -10.10
CA HIS A 165 -9.40 19.56 -11.31
C HIS A 165 -8.89 18.14 -11.55
N HIS A 166 -7.65 17.86 -11.16
CA HIS A 166 -7.01 16.56 -11.32
C HIS A 166 -6.97 15.74 -10.02
N GLY A 167 -7.31 16.35 -8.87
CA GLY A 167 -7.13 15.72 -7.57
C GLY A 167 -5.67 15.49 -7.24
N LEU A 168 -5.40 14.68 -6.21
CA LEU A 168 -4.05 14.21 -5.93
C LEU A 168 -3.85 12.84 -6.60
N THR A 169 -3.20 12.81 -7.77
CA THR A 169 -3.05 11.60 -8.59
C THR A 169 -1.82 10.76 -8.24
N ASN A 170 -0.74 11.39 -7.76
CA ASN A 170 0.48 10.68 -7.39
C ASN A 170 0.22 9.75 -6.18
N THR A 171 0.27 8.44 -6.41
CA THR A 171 -0.06 7.41 -5.41
C THR A 171 0.88 7.41 -4.21
N ASP A 172 2.19 7.57 -4.41
CA ASP A 172 3.16 7.67 -3.31
C ASP A 172 2.85 8.88 -2.41
N LEU A 173 2.55 10.04 -3.01
CA LEU A 173 2.18 11.25 -2.27
C LEU A 173 0.84 11.10 -1.54
N ARG A 174 -0.15 10.39 -2.12
CA ARG A 174 -1.41 10.07 -1.43
C ARG A 174 -1.16 9.27 -0.15
N TYR A 175 -0.27 8.28 -0.19
CA TYR A 175 0.07 7.46 0.97
C TYR A 175 0.87 8.23 2.02
N ARG A 176 1.85 9.04 1.60
CA ARG A 176 2.67 9.85 2.53
C ARG A 176 1.92 11.02 3.15
N GLN A 177 1.01 11.63 2.40
CA GLN A 177 0.21 12.76 2.82
C GLN A 177 -1.27 12.40 2.81
N ARG A 178 -1.64 11.35 3.55
CA ARG A 178 -3.03 10.88 3.64
C ARG A 178 -4.02 12.00 3.95
N TYR A 179 -3.63 12.97 4.77
CA TYR A 179 -4.47 14.12 5.09
C TYR A 179 -4.81 14.97 3.85
N VAL A 180 -3.92 15.10 2.87
CA VAL A 180 -4.21 15.77 1.59
C VAL A 180 -5.07 14.88 0.70
N ASP A 181 -4.76 13.58 0.62
CA ASP A 181 -5.58 12.61 -0.12
C ASP A 181 -7.05 12.61 0.36
N LEU A 182 -7.29 12.58 1.67
CA LEU A 182 -8.65 12.65 2.25
C LEU A 182 -9.39 13.97 1.98
N ILE A 183 -8.66 15.06 1.74
CA ILE A 183 -9.24 16.35 1.36
C ILE A 183 -9.62 16.34 -0.13
N MET A 184 -8.72 15.85 -0.98
CA MET A 184 -8.81 15.98 -2.44
C MET A 184 -9.60 14.85 -3.10
N ASN A 185 -9.62 13.65 -2.50
CA ASN A 185 -10.19 12.44 -3.08
C ASN A 185 -11.31 11.89 -2.17
N GLU A 186 -12.55 12.16 -2.54
CA GLU A 186 -13.74 11.73 -1.77
C GLU A 186 -13.87 10.20 -1.72
N GLU A 187 -13.46 9.51 -2.79
CA GLU A 187 -13.41 8.06 -2.86
C GLU A 187 -12.49 7.46 -1.79
N SER A 188 -11.27 7.99 -1.64
CA SER A 188 -10.35 7.56 -0.57
C SER A 188 -11.01 7.70 0.81
N LYS A 189 -11.68 8.83 1.08
CA LYS A 189 -12.41 9.05 2.34
C LYS A 189 -13.51 7.99 2.53
N ASN A 190 -14.29 7.71 1.49
CA ASN A 190 -15.37 6.72 1.53
C ASN A 190 -14.85 5.29 1.78
N THR A 191 -13.69 4.92 1.25
CA THR A 191 -13.02 3.65 1.55
C THR A 191 -12.78 3.48 3.06
N PHE A 192 -12.25 4.50 3.73
CA PHE A 192 -12.00 4.43 5.19
C PHE A 192 -13.28 4.46 6.02
N ILE A 193 -14.32 5.18 5.59
CA ILE A 193 -15.64 5.13 6.21
C ILE A 193 -16.23 3.72 6.12
N LYS A 194 -16.16 3.10 4.93
CA LYS A 194 -16.59 1.71 4.70
C LYS A 194 -15.78 0.73 5.53
N ARG A 195 -14.46 0.89 5.65
CA ARG A 195 -13.61 0.07 6.53
C ARG A 195 -14.06 0.15 7.98
N SER A 196 -14.31 1.35 8.50
CA SER A 196 -14.80 1.53 9.88
C SER A 196 -16.17 0.88 10.09
N LYS A 197 -17.08 1.04 9.11
CA LYS A 197 -18.38 0.35 9.10
C LYS A 197 -18.21 -1.17 9.12
N MET A 198 -17.36 -1.72 8.26
CA MET A 198 -17.06 -3.15 8.18
C MET A 198 -16.63 -3.71 9.53
N ILE A 199 -15.62 -3.10 10.18
CA ILE A 199 -15.15 -3.53 11.51
C ILE A 199 -16.27 -3.44 12.56
N SER A 200 -17.10 -2.39 12.51
CA SER A 200 -18.24 -2.26 13.41
C SER A 200 -19.29 -3.35 13.21
N GLU A 201 -19.53 -3.76 11.96
CA GLU A 201 -20.46 -4.82 11.62
C GLU A 201 -19.94 -6.21 11.96
N ILE A 202 -18.63 -6.44 11.85
CA ILE A 202 -17.98 -7.68 12.33
C ILE A 202 -18.27 -7.85 13.82
N ARG A 203 -17.98 -6.82 14.63
CA ARG A 203 -18.25 -6.84 16.07
C ARG A 203 -19.72 -7.13 16.36
N ARG A 204 -20.63 -6.36 15.76
CA ARG A 204 -22.09 -6.57 15.92
C ARG A 204 -22.54 -7.98 15.56
N TYR A 205 -22.00 -8.54 14.48
CA TYR A 205 -22.32 -9.90 14.05
C TYR A 205 -21.85 -10.94 15.07
N LEU A 206 -20.59 -10.86 15.51
CA LEU A 206 -20.00 -11.80 16.46
C LEU A 206 -20.62 -11.69 17.86
N ASP A 207 -20.88 -10.47 18.34
CA ASP A 207 -21.63 -10.22 19.59
C ASP A 207 -23.01 -10.88 19.54
N GLY A 208 -23.70 -10.77 18.38
CA GLY A 208 -24.98 -11.44 18.13
C GLY A 208 -24.91 -12.96 18.09
N GLN A 209 -23.72 -13.54 17.85
CA GLN A 209 -23.43 -14.98 17.92
C GLN A 209 -22.87 -15.41 19.29
N GLY A 210 -22.80 -14.49 20.27
CA GLY A 210 -22.34 -14.78 21.62
C GLY A 210 -20.83 -14.93 21.76
N PHE A 211 -20.04 -14.40 20.82
CA PHE A 211 -18.60 -14.28 21.00
C PHE A 211 -18.27 -13.11 21.92
N MET A 212 -17.26 -13.29 22.77
CA MET A 212 -16.73 -12.25 23.64
C MET A 212 -15.49 -11.61 23.02
N GLU A 213 -15.50 -10.29 22.78
CA GLU A 213 -14.30 -9.55 22.38
C GLU A 213 -13.32 -9.50 23.56
N VAL A 214 -12.04 -9.82 23.29
CA VAL A 214 -10.96 -9.82 24.28
C VAL A 214 -9.73 -9.10 23.73
N GLU A 215 -8.79 -8.79 24.62
CA GLU A 215 -7.49 -8.22 24.26
C GLU A 215 -6.38 -9.08 24.89
N THR A 216 -5.49 -9.62 24.04
CA THR A 216 -4.34 -10.44 24.46
C THR A 216 -3.02 -9.68 24.31
N PRO A 217 -1.91 -10.14 24.93
CA PRO A 217 -0.63 -9.45 24.87
C PRO A 217 -0.13 -9.19 23.45
N THR A 218 0.36 -7.97 23.19
CA THR A 218 1.08 -7.61 21.95
C THR A 218 2.59 -7.85 22.07
N LEU A 219 3.14 -7.63 23.26
CA LEU A 219 4.53 -7.97 23.60
C LEU A 219 4.55 -9.39 24.19
N VAL A 220 5.32 -10.27 23.57
CA VAL A 220 5.36 -11.70 23.88
C VAL A 220 6.81 -12.20 23.98
N HIS A 221 7.09 -13.16 24.84
CA HIS A 221 8.41 -13.79 24.91
C HIS A 221 8.61 -14.79 23.76
N ASN A 222 7.57 -15.55 23.43
CA ASN A 222 7.52 -16.41 22.27
C ASN A 222 6.51 -15.85 21.25
N ALA A 223 6.97 -15.63 20.01
CA ALA A 223 6.12 -15.25 18.91
C ALA A 223 5.80 -16.52 18.12
N GLY A 224 4.66 -17.15 18.44
CA GLY A 224 4.13 -18.34 17.76
C GLY A 224 2.67 -18.15 17.35
N GLY A 225 2.03 -19.19 16.83
CA GLY A 225 0.68 -19.12 16.26
C GLY A 225 0.63 -18.77 14.77
N ALA A 226 1.79 -18.69 14.12
CA ALA A 226 1.95 -18.51 12.67
C ALA A 226 3.41 -18.79 12.30
N ALA A 227 3.67 -19.14 11.04
CA ALA A 227 5.01 -19.11 10.47
C ALA A 227 5.29 -17.70 9.93
N ALA A 228 6.14 -16.93 10.64
CA ALA A 228 6.54 -15.59 10.24
C ALA A 228 7.71 -15.07 11.09
N ARG A 229 8.58 -14.26 10.49
CA ARG A 229 9.66 -13.60 11.24
C ARG A 229 9.10 -12.48 12.16
N PRO A 230 9.39 -12.48 13.47
CA PRO A 230 8.90 -11.44 14.37
C PRO A 230 9.76 -10.16 14.32
N PHE A 231 9.17 -9.07 14.81
CA PHE A 231 9.95 -7.91 15.24
C PHE A 231 10.43 -8.09 16.68
N PHE A 232 11.71 -7.76 16.93
CA PHE A 232 12.33 -7.84 18.25
C PHE A 232 12.35 -6.46 18.92
N THR A 233 12.17 -6.42 20.23
CA THR A 233 12.33 -5.22 21.05
C THR A 233 12.79 -5.59 22.46
N HIS A 234 13.06 -4.59 23.29
CA HIS A 234 13.65 -4.80 24.60
C HIS A 234 12.88 -4.05 25.69
N TYR A 235 12.51 -4.76 26.76
CA TYR A 235 11.82 -4.19 27.91
C TYR A 235 12.82 -3.74 28.98
N ASN A 236 13.24 -2.46 28.89
CA ASN A 236 14.25 -1.85 29.76
C ASN A 236 14.07 -2.06 31.27
N SER A 237 12.84 -2.11 31.80
CA SER A 237 12.64 -2.21 33.25
C SER A 237 12.79 -3.63 33.78
N LEU A 238 12.55 -4.64 32.94
CA LEU A 238 12.77 -6.05 33.29
C LEU A 238 14.12 -6.57 32.77
N ASP A 239 14.78 -5.81 31.89
CA ASP A 239 16.00 -6.22 31.19
C ASP A 239 15.78 -7.51 30.40
N GLU A 240 14.65 -7.57 29.68
CA GLU A 240 14.18 -8.74 28.95
C GLU A 240 13.95 -8.42 27.48
N ASP A 241 14.40 -9.33 26.61
CA ASP A 241 14.06 -9.29 25.18
C ASP A 241 12.66 -9.86 24.97
N VAL A 242 11.86 -9.12 24.21
CA VAL A 242 10.48 -9.49 23.86
C VAL A 242 10.27 -9.27 22.37
N LYS A 243 9.20 -9.86 21.85
CA LYS A 243 8.83 -9.81 20.44
C LYS A 243 7.46 -9.16 20.29
N LEU A 244 7.21 -8.53 19.16
CA LEU A 244 5.84 -8.21 18.76
C LEU A 244 5.17 -9.49 18.25
N ARG A 245 3.91 -9.71 18.64
CA ARG A 245 3.14 -10.88 18.22
C ARG A 245 2.97 -10.96 16.68
N ILE A 246 3.10 -12.18 16.16
CA ILE A 246 2.89 -12.51 14.73
C ILE A 246 1.48 -13.09 14.46
N SER A 247 0.77 -13.45 15.52
CA SER A 247 -0.56 -14.10 15.58
C SER A 247 -1.24 -13.79 16.92
N LEU A 248 -2.55 -14.02 17.03
CA LEU A 248 -3.34 -13.90 18.28
C LEU A 248 -3.59 -15.27 18.94
N GLU A 249 -3.27 -16.35 18.24
CA GLU A 249 -3.78 -17.70 18.46
C GLU A 249 -3.47 -18.30 19.83
N LEU A 250 -2.19 -18.36 20.21
CA LEU A 250 -1.78 -19.14 21.38
C LEU A 250 -2.41 -18.61 22.68
N TYR A 251 -2.64 -17.30 22.77
CA TYR A 251 -3.31 -16.70 23.93
C TYR A 251 -4.82 -16.90 23.88
N LEU A 252 -5.45 -16.79 22.71
CA LEU A 252 -6.88 -17.05 22.58
C LEU A 252 -7.22 -18.52 22.89
N LYS A 253 -6.37 -19.48 22.53
CA LYS A 253 -6.50 -20.88 22.96
C LYS A 253 -6.40 -21.06 24.47
N ARG A 254 -5.51 -20.32 25.15
CA ARG A 254 -5.45 -20.32 26.62
C ARG A 254 -6.76 -19.84 27.25
N LEU A 255 -7.48 -18.90 26.61
CA LEU A 255 -8.80 -18.46 27.05
C LEU A 255 -9.87 -19.54 26.86
N ILE A 256 -9.76 -20.36 25.80
CA ILE A 256 -10.61 -21.53 25.61
C ILE A 256 -10.35 -22.60 26.67
N VAL A 257 -9.10 -22.87 27.02
CA VAL A 257 -8.73 -23.70 28.20
C VAL A 257 -9.34 -23.12 29.48
N GLY A 258 -9.34 -21.80 29.62
CA GLY A 258 -9.99 -21.07 30.73
C GLY A 258 -11.52 -21.16 30.77
N GLY A 259 -12.16 -21.77 29.77
CA GLY A 259 -13.60 -22.01 29.75
C GLY A 259 -14.44 -20.87 29.17
N LEU A 260 -13.85 -19.95 28.39
CA LEU A 260 -14.60 -18.83 27.80
C LEU A 260 -15.43 -19.21 26.57
N GLU A 261 -15.23 -20.41 26.02
CA GLU A 261 -15.98 -21.07 24.93
C GLU A 261 -16.07 -20.34 23.58
N ARG A 262 -16.24 -19.01 23.52
CA ARG A 262 -16.35 -18.22 22.30
C ARG A 262 -15.65 -16.88 22.50
N VAL A 263 -14.44 -16.75 21.99
CA VAL A 263 -13.65 -15.52 22.08
C VAL A 263 -13.22 -15.03 20.71
N TYR A 264 -13.08 -13.73 20.55
CA TYR A 264 -12.45 -13.14 19.38
C TYR A 264 -11.63 -11.90 19.75
N GLU A 265 -10.62 -11.60 18.95
CA GLU A 265 -9.89 -10.34 19.03
C GLU A 265 -9.70 -9.77 17.62
N ILE A 266 -9.96 -8.47 17.46
CA ILE A 266 -9.58 -7.70 16.26
C ILE A 266 -8.36 -6.86 16.64
N GLY A 267 -7.17 -7.36 16.31
CA GLY A 267 -5.91 -6.83 16.79
C GLY A 267 -4.93 -6.49 15.66
N ARG A 268 -3.90 -5.72 16.01
CA ARG A 268 -2.70 -5.58 15.15
C ARG A 268 -1.81 -6.80 15.34
N VAL A 269 -1.30 -7.34 14.25
CA VAL A 269 -0.19 -8.30 14.23
C VAL A 269 0.97 -7.71 13.44
N TYR A 270 2.17 -8.19 13.71
CA TYR A 270 3.41 -7.60 13.22
C TYR A 270 4.30 -8.69 12.65
N ARG A 271 4.57 -8.64 11.34
CA ARG A 271 5.44 -9.60 10.66
C ARG A 271 6.56 -8.86 9.94
N ASN A 272 7.79 -9.27 10.20
CA ASN A 272 8.99 -8.62 9.69
C ASN A 272 9.32 -9.11 8.28
N GLU A 273 8.42 -8.77 7.36
CA GLU A 273 8.38 -9.22 5.98
C GLU A 273 8.43 -8.03 5.00
N GLY A 274 8.54 -8.34 3.71
CA GLY A 274 8.49 -7.34 2.64
C GLY A 274 7.16 -6.59 2.56
N VAL A 275 7.17 -5.43 1.92
CA VAL A 275 5.96 -4.66 1.60
C VAL A 275 5.62 -4.86 0.13
N ASP A 276 4.39 -5.27 -0.17
CA ASP A 276 3.89 -5.36 -1.55
C ASP A 276 2.45 -4.82 -1.66
N THR A 277 1.70 -5.24 -2.69
CA THR A 277 0.31 -4.81 -2.91
C THR A 277 -0.68 -5.43 -1.92
N ARG A 278 -0.30 -6.48 -1.20
CA ARG A 278 -1.14 -7.28 -0.29
C ARG A 278 -0.57 -7.40 1.13
N HIS A 279 0.71 -7.06 1.33
CA HIS A 279 1.42 -7.18 2.60
C HIS A 279 1.86 -5.82 3.14
N ASN A 280 1.60 -5.60 4.42
CA ASN A 280 2.12 -4.49 5.20
C ASN A 280 2.65 -5.03 6.55
N PRO A 281 3.84 -4.63 7.02
CA PRO A 281 4.49 -5.23 8.19
C PRO A 281 3.68 -5.21 9.48
N GLU A 282 2.75 -4.26 9.58
CA GLU A 282 1.73 -4.23 10.61
C GLU A 282 0.35 -4.27 9.93
N PHE A 283 -0.49 -5.23 10.29
CA PHE A 283 -1.80 -5.39 9.67
C PHE A 283 -2.86 -5.87 10.67
N THR A 284 -4.12 -5.62 10.36
CA THR A 284 -5.25 -5.96 11.22
C THR A 284 -5.69 -7.40 10.93
N LEU A 285 -5.54 -8.25 11.93
CA LEU A 285 -6.01 -9.61 11.93
C LEU A 285 -7.19 -9.71 12.90
N MET A 286 -8.23 -10.43 12.49
CA MET A 286 -9.23 -10.91 13.44
C MET A 286 -9.01 -12.39 13.63
N GLU A 287 -8.83 -12.84 14.86
CA GLU A 287 -8.93 -14.26 15.18
C GLU A 287 -10.08 -14.52 16.12
N LEU A 288 -10.69 -15.68 15.98
CA LEU A 288 -11.74 -16.16 16.87
C LEU A 288 -11.62 -17.66 17.08
N TYR A 289 -12.08 -18.10 18.25
CA TYR A 289 -12.08 -19.50 18.65
C TYR A 289 -13.41 -19.85 19.28
N GLN A 290 -13.97 -20.98 18.88
CA GLN A 290 -15.22 -21.52 19.38
C GLN A 290 -15.03 -22.97 19.84
N ALA A 291 -15.31 -23.23 21.11
CA ALA A 291 -15.36 -24.58 21.65
C ALA A 291 -16.55 -25.37 21.07
N TYR A 292 -16.37 -26.69 21.01
CA TYR A 292 -17.32 -27.70 20.56
C TYR A 292 -17.76 -27.57 19.10
N THR A 293 -16.89 -27.06 18.24
CA THR A 293 -17.04 -27.07 16.79
C THR A 293 -15.74 -27.52 16.11
N ASP A 294 -15.80 -27.72 14.80
CA ASP A 294 -14.69 -28.10 13.93
C ASP A 294 -14.48 -27.05 12.81
N TYR A 295 -13.56 -27.32 11.90
CA TYR A 295 -13.36 -26.54 10.67
C TYR A 295 -14.62 -26.43 9.77
N ASN A 296 -15.58 -27.36 9.82
CA ASN A 296 -16.84 -27.19 9.07
C ASN A 296 -17.69 -26.07 9.64
N GLY A 297 -17.80 -25.98 10.98
CA GLY A 297 -18.46 -24.85 11.61
C GLY A 297 -17.75 -23.52 11.31
N MET A 298 -16.43 -23.52 11.15
CA MET A 298 -15.68 -22.32 10.74
C MET A 298 -15.95 -21.94 9.26
N MET A 299 -16.15 -22.90 8.36
CA MET A 299 -16.62 -22.61 6.99
C MET A 299 -18.01 -21.96 7.00
N ASP A 300 -18.95 -22.51 7.77
CA ASP A 300 -20.31 -21.97 7.86
C ASP A 300 -20.31 -20.55 8.47
N LEU A 301 -19.47 -20.30 9.49
CA LEU A 301 -19.27 -18.96 10.05
C LEU A 301 -18.72 -17.98 9.00
N THR A 302 -17.73 -18.42 8.23
CA THR A 302 -17.06 -17.62 7.18
C THR A 302 -18.04 -17.19 6.10
N GLU A 303 -18.80 -18.13 5.53
CA GLU A 303 -19.80 -17.84 4.50
C GLU A 303 -20.81 -16.79 4.98
N ASN A 304 -21.35 -16.99 6.18
CA ASN A 304 -22.38 -16.11 6.72
C ASN A 304 -21.83 -14.72 7.08
N LEU A 305 -20.60 -14.64 7.60
CA LEU A 305 -19.94 -13.37 7.90
C LEU A 305 -19.68 -12.57 6.61
N TYR A 306 -19.08 -13.18 5.59
CA TYR A 306 -18.82 -12.49 4.32
C TYR A 306 -20.11 -11.99 3.65
N ARG A 307 -21.17 -12.80 3.65
CA ARG A 307 -22.49 -12.42 3.12
C ARG A 307 -23.09 -11.24 3.88
N HIS A 308 -23.02 -11.26 5.22
CA HIS A 308 -23.48 -10.16 6.08
C HIS A 308 -22.72 -8.86 5.79
N LEU A 309 -21.38 -8.93 5.74
CA LEU A 309 -20.53 -7.75 5.53
C LEU A 309 -20.69 -7.16 4.14
N ALA A 310 -20.79 -7.99 3.10
CA ALA A 310 -21.04 -7.51 1.74
C ALA A 310 -22.33 -6.70 1.68
N LYS A 311 -23.42 -7.24 2.22
CA LYS A 311 -24.71 -6.54 2.28
C LYS A 311 -24.64 -5.26 3.09
N ALA A 312 -24.01 -5.30 4.26
CA ALA A 312 -23.95 -4.15 5.16
C ALA A 312 -23.06 -3.03 4.59
N VAL A 313 -21.94 -3.35 3.95
CA VAL A 313 -20.96 -2.36 3.48
C VAL A 313 -21.27 -1.85 2.07
N THR A 314 -21.71 -2.74 1.18
CA THR A 314 -21.93 -2.43 -0.25
C THR A 314 -23.41 -2.27 -0.61
N GLY A 315 -24.32 -2.76 0.24
CA GLY A 315 -25.77 -2.81 -0.05
C GLY A 315 -26.21 -4.06 -0.82
N SER A 316 -25.28 -4.93 -1.20
CA SER A 316 -25.51 -6.12 -2.03
C SER A 316 -24.71 -7.31 -1.51
N GLU A 317 -25.22 -8.53 -1.71
CA GLU A 317 -24.48 -9.78 -1.48
C GLU A 317 -23.65 -10.18 -2.73
N VAL A 318 -23.87 -9.49 -3.84
CA VAL A 318 -23.04 -9.57 -5.05
C VAL A 318 -22.12 -8.36 -5.07
N ILE A 319 -20.80 -8.62 -5.03
CA ILE A 319 -19.77 -7.58 -5.10
C ILE A 319 -19.07 -7.61 -6.46
N THR A 320 -18.44 -6.49 -6.81
CA THR A 320 -17.60 -6.40 -8.00
C THR A 320 -16.21 -5.99 -7.57
N TYR A 321 -15.20 -6.73 -8.03
CA TYR A 321 -13.79 -6.43 -7.79
C TYR A 321 -13.04 -6.47 -9.12
N ASN A 322 -12.38 -5.37 -9.50
CA ASN A 322 -11.67 -5.24 -10.78
C ASN A 322 -12.53 -5.68 -11.99
N GLY A 323 -13.82 -5.32 -11.98
CA GLY A 323 -14.79 -5.69 -13.02
C GLY A 323 -15.30 -7.13 -12.97
N ILE A 324 -14.81 -7.97 -12.06
CA ILE A 324 -15.27 -9.36 -11.86
C ILE A 324 -16.38 -9.39 -10.82
N GLU A 325 -17.52 -9.98 -11.18
CA GLU A 325 -18.64 -10.19 -10.27
C GLU A 325 -18.41 -11.42 -9.39
N MET A 326 -18.65 -11.29 -8.09
CA MET A 326 -18.57 -12.36 -7.09
C MET A 326 -19.86 -12.40 -6.29
N ASP A 327 -20.58 -13.52 -6.38
CA ASP A 327 -21.90 -13.70 -5.76
C ASP A 327 -21.77 -14.46 -4.43
N LEU A 328 -21.74 -13.71 -3.32
CA LEU A 328 -21.59 -14.25 -1.97
C LEU A 328 -22.91 -14.78 -1.38
N SER A 329 -24.02 -14.65 -2.13
CA SER A 329 -25.31 -15.24 -1.71
C SER A 329 -25.34 -16.76 -1.94
N LYS A 330 -24.48 -17.27 -2.84
CA LYS A 330 -24.34 -18.70 -3.13
C LYS A 330 -23.48 -19.41 -2.07
N PRO A 331 -23.64 -20.74 -1.92
CA PRO A 331 -22.68 -21.56 -1.17
C PRO A 331 -21.28 -21.43 -1.78
N PHE A 332 -20.25 -21.35 -0.94
CA PHE A 332 -18.87 -21.24 -1.41
C PHE A 332 -18.40 -22.63 -1.85
N ALA A 333 -17.50 -22.67 -2.84
CA ALA A 333 -16.97 -23.93 -3.33
C ALA A 333 -16.13 -24.60 -2.22
N ARG A 334 -16.14 -25.93 -2.15
CA ARG A 334 -15.29 -26.72 -1.25
C ARG A 334 -14.48 -27.69 -2.10
N LEU A 335 -13.16 -27.61 -2.00
CA LEU A 335 -12.22 -28.41 -2.79
C LEU A 335 -11.04 -28.82 -1.91
N THR A 336 -10.61 -30.07 -1.96
CA THR A 336 -9.39 -30.47 -1.23
C THR A 336 -8.14 -29.95 -1.95
N MET A 337 -7.05 -29.69 -1.23
CA MET A 337 -5.79 -29.25 -1.85
C MET A 337 -5.30 -30.25 -2.90
N VAL A 338 -5.43 -31.56 -2.62
CA VAL A 338 -5.06 -32.63 -3.56
C VAL A 338 -5.92 -32.60 -4.82
N ASP A 339 -7.24 -32.46 -4.68
CA ASP A 339 -8.14 -32.36 -5.84
C ASP A 339 -7.87 -31.10 -6.67
N ALA A 340 -7.55 -29.99 -5.99
CA ALA A 340 -7.22 -28.74 -6.65
C ALA A 340 -5.92 -28.85 -7.45
N VAL A 341 -4.85 -29.38 -6.85
CA VAL A 341 -3.58 -29.63 -7.55
C VAL A 341 -3.80 -30.58 -8.73
N LYS A 342 -4.54 -31.68 -8.54
CA LYS A 342 -4.87 -32.59 -9.63
C LYS A 342 -5.62 -31.91 -10.76
N GLN A 343 -6.57 -31.02 -10.46
CA GLN A 343 -7.35 -30.31 -11.45
C GLN A 343 -6.50 -29.35 -12.30
N TYR A 344 -5.58 -28.61 -11.69
CA TYR A 344 -4.86 -27.52 -12.38
C TYR A 344 -3.44 -27.87 -12.83
N SER A 345 -2.73 -28.77 -12.13
CA SER A 345 -1.41 -29.26 -12.55
C SER A 345 -1.48 -30.60 -13.32
N GLY A 346 -2.57 -31.36 -13.15
CA GLY A 346 -2.72 -32.71 -13.71
C GLY A 346 -2.06 -33.81 -12.89
N VAL A 347 -1.36 -33.47 -11.80
CA VAL A 347 -0.66 -34.43 -10.93
C VAL A 347 -1.61 -34.95 -9.85
N ASP A 348 -1.85 -36.27 -9.81
CA ASP A 348 -2.61 -36.90 -8.73
C ASP A 348 -1.72 -37.17 -7.52
N TRP A 349 -1.82 -36.32 -6.50
CA TRP A 349 -0.97 -36.44 -5.32
C TRP A 349 -1.22 -37.72 -4.49
N ASN A 350 -2.36 -38.39 -4.68
CA ASN A 350 -2.62 -39.67 -4.04
C ASN A 350 -1.73 -40.80 -4.60
N GLU A 351 -1.18 -40.62 -5.80
CA GLU A 351 -0.29 -41.60 -6.43
C GLU A 351 1.20 -41.39 -6.05
N VAL A 352 1.53 -40.22 -5.47
CA VAL A 352 2.89 -39.85 -5.07
C VAL A 352 3.26 -40.56 -3.76
N LYS A 353 4.26 -41.43 -3.80
CA LYS A 353 4.57 -42.34 -2.68
C LYS A 353 5.47 -41.73 -1.63
N ASP A 354 6.48 -40.99 -2.07
CA ASP A 354 7.54 -40.48 -1.21
C ASP A 354 8.05 -39.12 -1.67
N VAL A 355 8.94 -38.55 -0.87
CA VAL A 355 9.53 -37.23 -1.14
C VAL A 355 10.38 -37.22 -2.41
N GLU A 356 11.03 -38.33 -2.77
CA GLU A 356 11.86 -38.39 -3.97
C GLU A 356 11.01 -38.35 -5.25
N GLU A 357 9.87 -39.03 -5.25
CA GLU A 357 8.87 -38.93 -6.32
C GLU A 357 8.26 -37.52 -6.39
N ALA A 358 7.96 -36.90 -5.24
CA ALA A 358 7.47 -35.53 -5.18
C ALA A 358 8.49 -34.52 -5.75
N ARG A 359 9.77 -34.65 -5.42
CA ARG A 359 10.87 -33.83 -5.95
C ARG A 359 11.03 -33.97 -7.45
N LYS A 360 11.00 -35.21 -7.94
CA LYS A 360 11.04 -35.48 -9.38
C LYS A 360 9.88 -34.80 -10.11
N LEU A 361 8.67 -34.88 -9.56
CA LEU A 361 7.51 -34.18 -10.13
C LEU A 361 7.70 -32.66 -10.07
N ALA A 362 8.23 -32.13 -8.97
CA ALA A 362 8.52 -30.71 -8.83
C ALA A 362 9.50 -30.23 -9.92
N ASP A 363 10.59 -30.97 -10.15
CA ASP A 363 11.55 -30.68 -11.23
C ASP A 363 10.88 -30.70 -12.62
N GLU A 364 10.06 -31.73 -12.91
CA GLU A 364 9.33 -31.86 -14.17
C GLU A 364 8.34 -30.72 -14.43
N HIS A 365 7.77 -30.15 -13.36
CA HIS A 365 6.80 -29.06 -13.39
C HIS A 365 7.42 -27.71 -13.02
N GLY A 366 8.74 -27.63 -12.90
CA GLY A 366 9.48 -26.43 -12.50
C GLY A 366 9.02 -25.79 -11.17
N VAL A 367 8.50 -26.57 -10.23
CA VAL A 367 8.13 -26.11 -8.89
C VAL A 367 9.39 -26.03 -8.05
N GLU A 368 9.69 -24.85 -7.51
CA GLU A 368 10.84 -24.66 -6.63
C GLU A 368 10.58 -25.29 -5.26
N TYR A 369 11.60 -25.93 -4.70
CA TYR A 369 11.56 -26.51 -3.36
C TYR A 369 12.96 -26.48 -2.75
N GLU A 370 13.03 -26.60 -1.43
CA GLU A 370 14.30 -26.65 -0.69
C GLU A 370 14.63 -28.07 -0.24
N GLU A 371 15.90 -28.36 0.04
CA GLU A 371 16.35 -29.70 0.46
C GLU A 371 15.65 -30.20 1.74
N ARG A 372 15.26 -29.28 2.64
CA ARG A 372 14.51 -29.61 3.86
C ARG A 372 13.04 -29.96 3.62
N HIS A 373 12.46 -29.57 2.48
CA HIS A 373 11.04 -29.80 2.17
C HIS A 373 10.73 -31.30 2.07
N LYS A 374 9.63 -31.70 2.72
CA LYS A 374 9.03 -33.03 2.68
C LYS A 374 7.91 -33.07 1.63
N LYS A 375 7.27 -34.23 1.49
CA LYS A 375 6.20 -34.46 0.51
C LYS A 375 5.05 -33.44 0.64
N GLY A 376 4.63 -33.12 1.86
CA GLY A 376 3.58 -32.13 2.11
C GLY A 376 3.97 -30.69 1.76
N ASP A 377 5.20 -30.29 2.03
CA ASP A 377 5.71 -28.96 1.67
C ASP A 377 5.73 -28.78 0.14
N ILE A 378 6.13 -29.82 -0.59
CA ILE A 378 6.14 -29.81 -2.06
C ILE A 378 4.70 -29.77 -2.61
N LEU A 379 3.74 -30.46 -1.99
CA LEU A 379 2.31 -30.35 -2.38
C LEU A 379 1.83 -28.90 -2.28
N ASN A 380 2.19 -28.22 -1.19
CA ASN A 380 1.85 -26.81 -1.00
C ASN A 380 2.49 -25.92 -2.08
N ALA A 381 3.76 -26.15 -2.41
CA ALA A 381 4.43 -25.42 -3.50
C ALA A 381 3.76 -25.65 -4.87
N PHE A 382 3.24 -26.86 -5.12
CA PHE A 382 2.40 -27.12 -6.31
C PHE A 382 1.09 -26.34 -6.27
N PHE A 383 0.43 -26.28 -5.12
CA PHE A 383 -0.79 -25.51 -4.94
C PHE A 383 -0.55 -24.01 -5.20
N GLU A 384 0.45 -23.41 -4.56
CA GLU A 384 0.83 -22.01 -4.73
C GLU A 384 1.12 -21.67 -6.20
N LYS A 385 1.86 -22.54 -6.89
CA LYS A 385 2.24 -22.31 -8.29
C LYS A 385 1.10 -22.49 -9.28
N TYR A 386 0.26 -23.51 -9.11
CA TYR A 386 -0.68 -23.95 -10.15
C TYR A 386 -2.15 -23.68 -9.85
N VAL A 387 -2.52 -23.39 -8.59
CA VAL A 387 -3.92 -23.36 -8.19
C VAL A 387 -4.38 -21.96 -7.80
N GLU A 388 -3.61 -21.24 -6.96
CA GLU A 388 -4.07 -20.01 -6.32
C GLU A 388 -4.67 -18.99 -7.29
N GLU A 389 -3.98 -18.71 -8.40
CA GLU A 389 -4.42 -17.70 -9.37
C GLU A 389 -5.78 -17.99 -10.03
N HIS A 390 -6.23 -19.25 -9.98
CA HIS A 390 -7.51 -19.68 -10.54
C HIS A 390 -8.68 -19.55 -9.55
N LEU A 391 -8.41 -19.36 -8.26
CA LEU A 391 -9.42 -19.31 -7.19
C LEU A 391 -10.08 -17.92 -7.08
N ILE A 392 -10.72 -17.50 -8.17
CA ILE A 392 -11.34 -16.17 -8.28
C ILE A 392 -12.64 -16.07 -7.47
N GLN A 393 -13.51 -17.08 -7.59
CA GLN A 393 -14.75 -17.17 -6.82
C GLN A 393 -14.47 -17.70 -5.40
N PRO A 394 -15.32 -17.37 -4.41
CA PRO A 394 -15.12 -17.80 -3.03
C PRO A 394 -15.03 -19.34 -2.93
N THR A 395 -13.87 -19.83 -2.49
CA THR A 395 -13.54 -21.26 -2.46
C THR A 395 -12.78 -21.60 -1.18
N PHE A 396 -13.24 -22.61 -0.45
CA PHE A 396 -12.49 -23.24 0.62
C PHE A 396 -11.58 -24.33 0.03
N ILE A 397 -10.27 -24.18 0.24
CA ILE A 397 -9.27 -25.21 -0.01
C ILE A 397 -9.06 -25.97 1.29
N MET A 398 -9.34 -27.26 1.28
CA MET A 398 -9.42 -28.10 2.48
C MET A 398 -8.31 -29.16 2.53
N ASP A 399 -8.13 -29.77 3.69
CA ASP A 399 -7.27 -30.95 3.89
C ASP A 399 -5.81 -30.68 3.56
N HIS A 400 -5.23 -29.66 4.19
CA HIS A 400 -3.81 -29.33 4.02
C HIS A 400 -2.91 -30.44 4.56
N PRO A 401 -1.67 -30.59 4.03
CA PRO A 401 -0.72 -31.55 4.56
C PRO A 401 -0.30 -31.20 6.00
N ILE A 402 0.04 -32.25 6.75
CA ILE A 402 0.43 -32.15 8.16
C ILE A 402 1.71 -31.32 8.36
N GLU A 403 2.65 -31.38 7.41
CA GLU A 403 3.97 -30.75 7.51
C GLU A 403 3.88 -29.22 7.64
N ILE A 404 2.92 -28.59 6.96
CA ILE A 404 2.71 -27.13 6.99
C ILE A 404 1.64 -26.69 8.01
N SER A 405 1.17 -27.61 8.86
CA SER A 405 0.01 -27.38 9.74
C SER A 405 0.31 -27.81 11.20
N PRO A 406 1.28 -27.16 11.86
CA PRO A 406 1.79 -27.59 13.17
C PRO A 406 0.80 -27.46 14.33
N LEU A 407 -0.24 -26.63 14.19
CA LEU A 407 -1.25 -26.35 15.22
C LEU A 407 -2.60 -27.00 14.93
N THR A 408 -2.68 -27.82 13.87
CA THR A 408 -3.94 -28.40 13.40
C THR A 408 -4.07 -29.89 13.71
N LYS A 409 -5.31 -30.29 14.03
CA LYS A 409 -5.70 -31.67 14.26
C LYS A 409 -5.63 -32.52 12.99
N LYS A 410 -5.05 -33.72 13.13
CA LYS A 410 -5.00 -34.73 12.06
C LYS A 410 -6.42 -35.10 11.62
N LYS A 411 -6.59 -35.32 10.33
CA LYS A 411 -7.81 -35.89 9.79
C LYS A 411 -7.92 -37.36 10.22
N PRO A 412 -9.04 -37.80 10.82
CA PRO A 412 -9.16 -39.16 11.36
C PRO A 412 -8.97 -40.26 10.31
N GLU A 413 -9.45 -40.05 9.08
CA GLU A 413 -9.42 -41.05 8.02
C GLU A 413 -8.09 -41.09 7.26
N ASN A 414 -7.35 -39.98 7.24
CA ASN A 414 -6.03 -39.90 6.60
C ASN A 414 -5.08 -38.95 7.36
N PRO A 415 -4.24 -39.48 8.26
CA PRO A 415 -3.33 -38.69 9.08
C PRO A 415 -2.19 -37.96 8.34
N GLU A 416 -1.99 -38.18 7.03
CA GLU A 416 -1.09 -37.35 6.21
C GLU A 416 -1.63 -35.91 6.04
N TYR A 417 -2.94 -35.72 6.24
CA TYR A 417 -3.62 -34.44 6.13
C TYR A 417 -4.26 -34.03 7.46
N VAL A 418 -4.64 -32.77 7.54
CA VAL A 418 -5.22 -32.16 8.73
C VAL A 418 -6.58 -31.52 8.42
N GLU A 419 -7.44 -31.35 9.42
CA GLU A 419 -8.70 -30.61 9.30
C GLU A 419 -8.45 -29.09 9.28
N ARG A 420 -7.77 -28.62 8.23
CA ARG A 420 -7.49 -27.21 7.92
C ARG A 420 -8.15 -26.83 6.62
N PHE A 421 -8.66 -25.60 6.56
CA PHE A 421 -8.95 -24.95 5.31
C PHE A 421 -8.37 -23.55 5.25
N GLU A 422 -8.11 -23.12 4.02
CA GLU A 422 -7.89 -21.73 3.67
C GLU A 422 -9.02 -21.28 2.77
N PHE A 423 -9.53 -20.07 3.04
CA PHE A 423 -10.57 -19.47 2.23
C PHE A 423 -9.92 -18.57 1.19
N PHE A 424 -10.13 -18.88 -0.09
CA PHE A 424 -9.63 -18.09 -1.22
C PHE A 424 -10.75 -17.31 -1.91
N MET A 425 -10.43 -16.07 -2.30
CA MET A 425 -11.25 -15.25 -3.18
C MET A 425 -10.34 -14.27 -3.92
N ASN A 426 -10.60 -14.04 -5.22
CA ASN A 426 -9.71 -13.24 -6.09
C ASN A 426 -8.27 -13.80 -6.19
N GLY A 427 -8.10 -15.11 -6.01
CA GLY A 427 -6.79 -15.78 -5.96
C GLY A 427 -5.95 -15.41 -4.75
N TRP A 428 -6.57 -14.88 -3.69
CA TRP A 428 -5.89 -14.51 -2.45
C TRP A 428 -6.44 -15.33 -1.31
N GLU A 429 -5.55 -15.76 -0.41
CA GLU A 429 -5.94 -16.27 0.90
C GLU A 429 -6.60 -15.13 1.71
N MET A 430 -7.82 -15.36 2.16
CA MET A 430 -8.66 -14.40 2.87
C MET A 430 -8.83 -14.76 4.34
N ALA A 431 -8.76 -16.06 4.64
CA ALA A 431 -8.78 -16.59 6.00
C ALA A 431 -8.08 -17.95 6.04
N ASN A 432 -7.53 -18.29 7.21
CA ASN A 432 -6.97 -19.61 7.52
C ASN A 432 -7.66 -20.14 8.78
N ALA A 433 -8.07 -21.40 8.76
CA ALA A 433 -8.94 -21.97 9.80
C ALA A 433 -8.76 -23.47 9.95
N TYR A 434 -9.05 -23.97 11.15
CA TYR A 434 -8.89 -25.39 11.40
C TYR A 434 -9.66 -25.90 12.62
N SER A 435 -9.80 -27.23 12.69
CA SER A 435 -10.06 -27.95 13.93
C SER A 435 -8.79 -27.95 14.78
N GLU A 436 -8.87 -27.39 15.97
CA GLU A 436 -7.70 -27.11 16.79
C GLU A 436 -7.02 -28.37 17.33
N LEU A 437 -5.69 -28.42 17.23
CA LEU A 437 -4.92 -29.46 17.89
C LEU A 437 -4.98 -29.25 19.41
N ASN A 438 -5.70 -30.15 20.08
CA ASN A 438 -5.88 -30.13 21.52
C ASN A 438 -5.22 -31.31 22.26
N ASP A 439 -4.46 -32.13 21.54
CA ASP A 439 -3.63 -33.19 22.12
C ASP A 439 -2.23 -32.61 22.46
N PRO A 440 -1.89 -32.43 23.75
CA PRO A 440 -0.61 -31.83 24.14
C PRO A 440 0.61 -32.70 23.76
N ILE A 441 0.43 -34.02 23.64
CA ILE A 441 1.52 -34.94 23.28
C ILE A 441 1.85 -34.78 21.80
N ASP A 442 0.83 -34.73 20.94
CA ASP A 442 1.01 -34.46 19.51
C ASP A 442 1.54 -33.03 19.31
N GLN A 443 0.98 -32.03 20.01
CA GLN A 443 1.45 -30.64 19.89
C GLN A 443 2.94 -30.49 20.23
N ARG A 444 3.42 -31.16 21.29
CA ARG A 444 4.85 -31.18 21.63
C ARG A 444 5.70 -31.80 20.52
N ALA A 445 5.22 -32.87 19.87
CA ALA A 445 5.90 -33.47 18.73
C ALA A 445 5.92 -32.53 17.50
N ARG A 446 4.86 -31.74 17.28
CA ARG A 446 4.84 -30.73 16.20
C ARG A 446 5.83 -29.60 16.45
N PHE A 447 5.92 -29.10 17.69
CA PHE A 447 6.94 -28.09 18.02
C PHE A 447 8.35 -28.64 17.88
N ALA A 448 8.61 -29.89 18.29
CA ALA A 448 9.92 -30.51 18.05
C ALA A 448 10.28 -30.55 16.55
N ALA A 449 9.32 -30.87 15.68
CA ALA A 449 9.53 -30.85 14.23
C ALA A 449 9.76 -29.43 13.68
N GLN A 450 9.14 -28.40 14.27
CA GLN A 450 9.38 -27.00 13.91
C GLN A 450 10.77 -26.53 14.36
N GLU A 451 11.24 -26.91 15.55
CA GLU A 451 12.63 -26.63 15.99
C GLU A 451 13.66 -27.34 15.08
N GLU A 452 13.37 -28.56 14.61
CA GLU A 452 14.19 -29.25 13.61
C GLU A 452 14.21 -28.49 12.27
N ALA A 453 13.07 -27.95 11.82
CA ALA A 453 12.99 -27.14 10.60
C ALA A 453 13.76 -25.82 10.75
N PHE A 454 13.63 -25.15 11.90
CA PHE A 454 14.40 -23.95 12.23
C PHE A 454 15.91 -24.22 12.21
N ALA A 455 16.35 -25.31 12.84
CA ALA A 455 17.75 -25.74 12.80
C ALA A 455 18.24 -26.10 11.38
N ALA A 456 17.32 -26.47 10.49
CA ALA A 456 17.57 -26.74 9.07
C ALA A 456 17.52 -25.48 8.17
N GLY A 457 17.32 -24.29 8.75
CA GLY A 457 17.36 -23.00 8.03
C GLY A 457 16.01 -22.34 7.76
N ASP A 458 14.92 -22.86 8.33
CA ASP A 458 13.61 -22.23 8.26
C ASP A 458 13.48 -21.09 9.28
N ASP A 459 13.80 -19.86 8.85
CA ASP A 459 13.74 -18.66 9.70
C ASP A 459 12.32 -18.31 10.19
N GLU A 460 11.27 -18.96 9.65
CA GLU A 460 9.86 -18.71 9.97
C GLU A 460 9.22 -19.81 10.82
N ALA A 461 9.92 -20.91 11.06
CA ALA A 461 9.42 -22.03 11.86
C ALA A 461 9.11 -21.62 13.32
N GLU A 462 8.08 -22.24 13.89
CA GLU A 462 7.61 -21.94 15.23
C GLU A 462 8.55 -22.50 16.32
N HIS A 463 8.66 -21.78 17.44
CA HIS A 463 9.41 -22.24 18.60
C HIS A 463 8.50 -22.81 19.69
N THR A 464 9.05 -23.75 20.47
CA THR A 464 8.33 -24.40 21.57
C THR A 464 7.89 -23.37 22.63
N ASP A 465 6.58 -23.31 22.89
CA ASP A 465 6.00 -22.56 24.00
C ASP A 465 5.58 -23.52 25.12
N GLU A 466 6.41 -23.66 26.16
CA GLU A 466 6.16 -24.56 27.29
C GLU A 466 4.95 -24.13 28.13
N ASP A 467 4.63 -22.84 28.21
CA ASP A 467 3.43 -22.38 28.92
C ASP A 467 2.16 -22.74 28.13
N PHE A 468 2.20 -22.64 26.80
CA PHE A 468 1.10 -23.07 25.95
C PHE A 468 0.88 -24.58 26.03
N LEU A 469 1.95 -25.39 26.03
CA LEU A 469 1.85 -26.84 26.22
C LEU A 469 1.25 -27.18 27.58
N ASN A 470 1.69 -26.51 28.66
CA ASN A 470 1.10 -26.66 29.98
C ASN A 470 -0.40 -26.31 29.98
N ALA A 471 -0.83 -25.26 29.26
CA ALA A 471 -2.25 -24.95 29.12
C ALA A 471 -3.04 -26.07 28.42
N LEU A 472 -2.49 -26.67 27.35
CA LEU A 472 -3.13 -27.82 26.68
C LEU A 472 -3.19 -29.06 27.58
N GLU A 473 -2.19 -29.28 28.44
CA GLU A 473 -2.16 -30.38 29.41
C GLU A 473 -3.23 -30.24 30.52
N ILE A 474 -3.63 -29.00 30.86
CA ILE A 474 -4.79 -28.75 31.74
C ILE A 474 -6.09 -29.19 31.05
N GLY A 475 -6.17 -29.04 29.73
CA GLY A 475 -7.23 -29.56 28.88
C GLY A 475 -7.94 -28.47 28.08
N MET A 476 -7.70 -28.47 26.76
CA MET A 476 -8.48 -27.66 25.81
C MET A 476 -9.61 -28.51 25.20
N PRO A 477 -10.89 -28.05 25.22
CA PRO A 477 -11.96 -28.76 24.54
C PRO A 477 -11.73 -28.83 23.02
N PRO A 478 -12.39 -29.75 22.29
CA PRO A 478 -12.48 -29.69 20.84
C PRO A 478 -12.93 -28.28 20.42
N THR A 479 -12.21 -27.64 19.53
CA THR A 479 -12.37 -26.21 19.20
C THR A 479 -12.18 -26.03 17.71
N GLY A 480 -12.91 -25.11 17.09
CA GLY A 480 -12.59 -24.58 15.77
C GLY A 480 -12.10 -23.15 15.92
N GLY A 481 -11.03 -22.80 15.22
CA GLY A 481 -10.49 -21.45 15.17
C GLY A 481 -10.25 -20.99 13.75
N ILE A 482 -10.21 -19.67 13.59
CA ILE A 482 -10.05 -19.01 12.30
C ILE A 482 -9.44 -17.62 12.46
N GLY A 483 -8.53 -17.28 11.55
CA GLY A 483 -7.97 -15.95 11.35
C GLY A 483 -8.45 -15.33 10.04
N PHE A 484 -8.88 -14.08 10.06
CA PHE A 484 -9.30 -13.29 8.90
C PHE A 484 -8.40 -12.07 8.68
N GLY A 485 -7.88 -11.93 7.46
CA GLY A 485 -7.17 -10.72 7.04
C GLY A 485 -8.15 -9.55 6.82
N ILE A 486 -8.34 -8.70 7.84
CA ILE A 486 -9.30 -7.58 7.78
C ILE A 486 -8.93 -6.58 6.68
N ASP A 487 -7.64 -6.38 6.43
CA ASP A 487 -7.18 -5.51 5.36
C ASP A 487 -7.53 -6.04 3.96
N ARG A 488 -7.27 -7.33 3.69
CA ARG A 488 -7.66 -7.98 2.43
C ARG A 488 -9.18 -7.96 2.24
N MET A 489 -9.94 -8.19 3.32
CA MET A 489 -11.40 -8.08 3.30
C MET A 489 -11.87 -6.66 2.95
N ALA A 490 -11.25 -5.63 3.55
CA ALA A 490 -11.53 -4.24 3.20
C ALA A 490 -11.22 -3.95 1.73
N MET A 491 -10.13 -4.50 1.18
CA MET A 491 -9.77 -4.31 -0.22
C MET A 491 -10.89 -4.80 -1.15
N LEU A 492 -11.36 -6.04 -0.96
CA LEU A 492 -12.42 -6.61 -1.80
C LEU A 492 -13.75 -5.85 -1.67
N LEU A 493 -14.19 -5.51 -0.45
CA LEU A 493 -15.46 -4.83 -0.22
C LEU A 493 -15.45 -3.33 -0.62
N THR A 494 -14.28 -2.79 -0.97
CA THR A 494 -14.12 -1.41 -1.42
C THR A 494 -13.54 -1.27 -2.82
N ASP A 495 -13.33 -2.39 -3.53
CA ASP A 495 -12.69 -2.44 -4.86
C ASP A 495 -11.31 -1.76 -4.91
N SER A 496 -10.55 -1.90 -3.81
CA SER A 496 -9.21 -1.32 -3.67
C SER A 496 -8.13 -2.27 -4.21
N GLN A 497 -7.24 -1.75 -5.06
CA GLN A 497 -6.25 -2.56 -5.77
C GLN A 497 -4.97 -2.84 -4.97
N ALA A 498 -4.70 -2.05 -3.93
CA ALA A 498 -3.58 -2.27 -3.02
C ALA A 498 -4.00 -2.14 -1.55
N ILE A 499 -3.34 -2.90 -0.66
CA ILE A 499 -3.55 -2.82 0.79
C ILE A 499 -3.31 -1.41 1.32
N ARG A 500 -2.42 -0.65 0.66
CA ARG A 500 -2.12 0.75 0.99
C ARG A 500 -3.31 1.70 0.76
N ASP A 501 -4.30 1.31 -0.03
CA ASP A 501 -5.53 2.08 -0.24
C ASP A 501 -6.52 1.93 0.93
N VAL A 502 -6.41 0.84 1.70
CA VAL A 502 -7.26 0.56 2.87
C VAL A 502 -6.55 0.77 4.21
N LEU A 503 -5.29 1.22 4.19
CA LEU A 503 -4.51 1.65 5.35
C LEU A 503 -4.39 3.18 5.35
N LEU A 504 -4.78 3.83 6.46
CA LEU A 504 -4.67 5.30 6.57
C LEU A 504 -3.21 5.74 6.41
N PHE A 505 -2.29 5.04 7.06
CA PHE A 505 -0.86 5.31 7.04
C PHE A 505 -0.11 4.00 6.80
N PRO A 506 0.03 3.55 5.54
CA PRO A 506 0.79 2.36 5.23
C PRO A 506 2.30 2.58 5.49
N THR A 507 3.04 1.50 5.69
CA THR A 507 4.50 1.57 5.82
C THR A 507 5.11 2.04 4.52
N MET A 508 5.87 3.13 4.57
CA MET A 508 6.55 3.71 3.41
C MET A 508 8.06 3.63 3.61
N LYS A 509 8.79 3.39 2.51
CA LYS A 509 10.25 3.56 2.53
C LYS A 509 10.57 5.01 2.93
N SER A 510 11.54 5.19 3.83
CA SER A 510 11.97 6.52 4.25
C SER A 510 12.53 7.29 3.05
N LEU A 511 12.17 8.57 2.93
CA LEU A 511 12.71 9.47 1.90
C LEU A 511 14.21 9.73 2.10
N ASP A 512 14.68 9.57 3.34
CA ASP A 512 16.08 9.73 3.73
C ASP A 512 16.77 8.37 3.97
N ALA A 513 16.13 7.22 3.68
CA ALA A 513 16.83 5.93 3.73
C ALA A 513 18.06 5.94 2.81
N ASP A 514 17.98 6.67 1.69
CA ASP A 514 19.09 6.90 0.77
C ASP A 514 20.12 7.93 1.28
N LYS A 515 19.82 8.65 2.38
CA LYS A 515 20.73 9.62 3.02
C LYS A 515 21.30 9.16 4.36
N LYS A 516 20.61 8.28 5.08
CA LYS A 516 21.01 7.79 6.42
C LYS A 516 21.85 6.52 6.40
N SER A 517 22.09 5.92 5.25
CA SER A 517 23.22 5.00 5.06
C SER A 517 24.60 5.70 5.11
N GLY A 518 24.64 7.00 5.46
CA GLY A 518 25.85 7.81 5.56
C GLY A 518 26.23 8.31 6.96
N SER A 519 25.71 7.75 8.07
CA SER A 519 26.19 8.12 9.40
C SER A 519 26.06 7.00 10.44
N ASP A 520 26.93 5.99 10.34
CA ASP A 520 27.90 5.71 11.41
C ASP A 520 29.10 4.96 10.81
N ASP A 521 30.25 5.60 10.97
CA ASP A 521 31.65 5.28 10.64
C ASP A 521 32.13 5.09 9.17
N ALA A 522 32.92 6.11 8.79
CA ALA A 522 34.03 6.17 7.82
C ALA A 522 33.73 6.33 6.31
N GLU A 523 33.88 7.60 5.87
CA GLU A 523 34.24 8.10 4.54
C GLU A 523 33.52 7.50 3.32
N SER A 524 32.39 8.10 2.93
CA SER A 524 31.91 8.05 1.55
C SER A 524 31.48 9.42 1.05
N THR A 525 32.25 9.98 0.13
CA THR A 525 31.88 11.12 -0.70
C THR A 525 30.96 10.65 -1.81
N SER A 526 29.64 10.77 -1.64
CA SER A 526 28.66 10.57 -2.72
C SER A 526 28.10 11.91 -3.20
N GLY A 527 28.75 12.45 -4.24
CA GLY A 527 28.16 13.48 -5.09
C GLY A 527 26.89 12.96 -5.76
N GLY A 528 25.82 13.76 -5.73
CA GLY A 528 24.48 13.39 -6.17
C GLY A 528 24.41 12.92 -7.62
N PHE A 529 23.62 11.85 -7.87
CA PHE A 529 23.49 11.27 -9.20
C PHE A 529 22.06 11.03 -9.71
N PHE A 530 21.04 11.59 -9.08
CA PHE A 530 19.73 11.71 -9.70
C PHE A 530 19.14 13.10 -9.44
N THR A 531 19.35 14.00 -10.40
CA THR A 531 18.40 15.10 -10.61
C THR A 531 17.02 14.48 -10.89
N PRO A 532 15.93 15.00 -10.30
CA PRO A 532 14.59 14.55 -10.64
C PRO A 532 14.39 14.71 -12.15
N ASN A 533 14.16 13.62 -12.87
CA ASN A 533 13.78 13.73 -14.26
C ASN A 533 12.46 14.49 -14.34
N ASN A 534 12.45 15.60 -15.09
CA ASN A 534 11.21 16.19 -15.57
C ASN A 534 10.34 15.08 -16.16
N GLN A 535 9.03 15.13 -15.94
CA GLN A 535 8.07 14.19 -16.49
C GLN A 535 8.31 14.05 -18.01
N ILE A 536 8.79 12.88 -18.44
CA ILE A 536 9.13 12.63 -19.85
C ILE A 536 7.81 12.38 -20.61
N ASP A 537 7.55 13.21 -21.60
CA ASP A 537 6.37 13.09 -22.47
C ASP A 537 6.61 12.01 -23.54
N PHE A 538 6.26 10.77 -23.21
CA PHE A 538 6.39 9.62 -24.11
C PHE A 538 5.51 9.71 -25.37
N SER A 539 4.56 10.64 -25.46
CA SER A 539 3.69 10.79 -26.64
C SER A 539 4.43 11.28 -27.90
N LYS A 540 5.66 11.78 -27.73
CA LYS A 540 6.52 12.33 -28.79
C LYS A 540 7.71 11.43 -29.14
N VAL A 541 7.77 10.21 -28.60
CA VAL A 541 8.85 9.26 -28.90
C VAL A 541 8.42 8.35 -30.07
N ALA A 542 9.26 8.26 -31.10
CA ALA A 542 9.11 7.25 -32.14
C ALA A 542 9.81 5.96 -31.68
N ILE A 543 9.06 4.86 -31.54
CA ILE A 543 9.60 3.54 -31.21
C ILE A 543 10.01 2.87 -32.52
N GLU A 544 11.27 2.47 -32.61
CA GLU A 544 11.76 1.72 -33.77
C GLU A 544 11.08 0.34 -33.85
N PRO A 545 10.77 -0.17 -35.05
CA PRO A 545 10.27 -1.53 -35.20
C PRO A 545 11.24 -2.53 -34.58
N LEU A 546 10.70 -3.60 -33.99
CA LEU A 546 11.51 -4.72 -33.54
C LEU A 546 12.27 -5.30 -34.75
N PHE A 547 13.49 -5.79 -34.51
CA PHE A 547 14.22 -6.55 -35.51
C PHE A 547 13.38 -7.75 -35.96
N GLU A 548 13.18 -7.89 -37.27
CA GLU A 548 12.42 -9.00 -37.85
C GLU A 548 13.13 -10.36 -37.69
N GLU A 549 14.45 -10.33 -37.53
CA GLU A 549 15.27 -11.51 -37.29
C GLU A 549 15.35 -11.79 -35.77
N ALA A 550 14.92 -12.99 -35.37
CA ALA A 550 15.07 -13.45 -34.00
C ALA A 550 16.54 -13.81 -33.71
N VAL A 551 17.07 -13.36 -32.58
CA VAL A 551 18.36 -13.83 -32.04
C VAL A 551 18.08 -15.06 -31.19
N ASP A 552 18.73 -16.18 -31.49
CA ASP A 552 18.58 -17.39 -30.68
C ASP A 552 19.26 -17.23 -29.31
N PHE A 553 18.73 -17.95 -28.31
CA PHE A 553 19.19 -17.87 -26.93
C PHE A 553 20.66 -18.24 -26.76
N ASP A 554 21.16 -19.21 -27.52
CA ASP A 554 22.57 -19.63 -27.47
C ASP A 554 23.50 -18.55 -28.02
N THR A 555 23.05 -17.75 -28.99
CA THR A 555 23.80 -16.61 -29.51
C THR A 555 23.78 -15.44 -28.54
N PHE A 556 22.64 -15.12 -27.94
CA PHE A 556 22.54 -14.04 -26.95
C PHE A 556 23.34 -14.35 -25.67
N SER A 557 23.17 -15.55 -25.11
CA SER A 557 23.84 -15.99 -23.87
C SER A 557 25.37 -16.05 -23.96
N LYS A 558 25.94 -16.08 -25.18
CA LYS A 558 27.38 -15.96 -25.40
C LYS A 558 27.91 -14.54 -25.22
N SER A 559 27.06 -13.51 -25.19
CA SER A 559 27.49 -12.12 -24.96
C SER A 559 27.76 -11.90 -23.48
N ASP A 560 28.96 -11.44 -23.12
CA ASP A 560 29.34 -11.21 -21.73
C ASP A 560 29.09 -9.74 -21.35
N PHE A 561 27.94 -9.50 -20.74
CA PHE A 561 27.53 -8.19 -20.24
C PHE A 561 28.06 -7.97 -18.82
N ARG A 562 28.80 -6.87 -18.63
CA ARG A 562 29.41 -6.50 -17.35
C ARG A 562 29.11 -5.06 -16.96
N ALA A 563 28.93 -4.85 -15.66
CA ALA A 563 29.10 -3.52 -15.09
C ALA A 563 30.58 -3.15 -15.10
N VAL A 564 30.92 -2.02 -15.71
CA VAL A 564 32.30 -1.53 -15.86
C VAL A 564 32.44 -0.15 -15.25
N LYS A 565 33.53 0.09 -14.50
CA LYS A 565 33.81 1.40 -13.88
C LYS A 565 34.71 2.24 -14.77
N VAL A 566 34.32 3.49 -15.02
CA VAL A 566 35.10 4.42 -15.83
C VAL A 566 36.27 4.97 -15.03
N LYS A 567 37.49 4.52 -15.34
CA LYS A 567 38.73 5.02 -14.73
C LYS A 567 39.21 6.31 -15.39
N ALA A 568 39.07 6.42 -16.71
CA ALA A 568 39.36 7.63 -17.47
C ALA A 568 38.47 7.71 -18.72
N CYS A 569 38.18 8.93 -19.16
CA CYS A 569 37.49 9.21 -20.41
C CYS A 569 38.11 10.44 -21.06
N GLU A 570 38.48 10.35 -22.34
CA GLU A 570 39.15 11.42 -23.08
C GLU A 570 38.60 11.54 -24.51
N ALA A 571 38.57 12.75 -25.07
CA ALA A 571 38.22 12.95 -26.47
C ALA A 571 39.34 12.45 -27.40
N VAL A 572 38.99 11.67 -28.42
CA VAL A 572 39.97 11.08 -29.34
C VAL A 572 40.55 12.17 -30.27
N PRO A 573 41.88 12.39 -30.28
CA PRO A 573 42.49 13.40 -31.14
C PRO A 573 42.13 13.19 -32.61
N LYS A 574 41.65 14.26 -33.28
CA LYS A 574 41.20 14.28 -34.69
C LYS A 574 39.86 13.59 -34.96
N SER A 575 39.12 13.14 -33.95
CA SER A 575 37.72 12.77 -34.06
C SER A 575 36.84 13.83 -33.40
N LYS A 576 35.70 14.16 -34.02
CA LYS A 576 34.68 15.03 -33.39
C LYS A 576 33.59 14.23 -32.67
N LYS A 577 33.57 12.90 -32.82
CA LYS A 577 32.47 12.03 -32.38
C LYS A 577 32.87 10.99 -31.34
N LEU A 578 34.17 10.74 -31.13
CA LEU A 578 34.63 9.60 -30.34
C LEU A 578 35.21 10.03 -28.99
N LEU A 579 34.73 9.35 -27.95
CA LEU A 579 35.35 9.28 -26.63
C LEU A 579 36.11 7.96 -26.47
N GLN A 580 37.28 8.01 -25.85
CA GLN A 580 38.07 6.86 -25.44
C GLN A 580 37.90 6.64 -23.94
N PHE A 581 37.42 5.46 -23.57
CA PHE A 581 37.23 5.03 -22.19
C PHE A 581 38.34 4.07 -21.78
N THR A 582 38.89 4.29 -20.60
CA THR A 582 39.67 3.31 -19.85
C THR A 582 38.77 2.78 -18.74
N LEU A 583 38.47 1.49 -18.77
CA LEU A 583 37.43 0.86 -17.95
C LEU A 583 38.00 -0.24 -17.07
N ASP A 584 37.47 -0.36 -15.86
CA ASP A 584 37.62 -1.52 -14.99
C ASP A 584 36.45 -2.48 -15.19
N ASP A 585 36.72 -3.68 -15.67
CA ASP A 585 35.73 -4.75 -15.85
C ASP A 585 35.88 -5.88 -14.82
N GLY A 586 36.63 -5.65 -13.74
CA GLY A 586 36.86 -6.63 -12.68
C GLY A 586 37.90 -7.70 -13.01
N THR A 587 38.51 -7.70 -14.21
CA THR A 587 39.55 -8.67 -14.60
C THR A 587 40.95 -8.31 -14.10
N GLY A 588 41.11 -7.12 -13.49
CA GLY A 588 42.40 -6.59 -13.04
C GLY A 588 43.26 -5.99 -14.16
N THR A 589 42.74 -5.91 -15.39
CA THR A 589 43.38 -5.20 -16.51
C THR A 589 42.48 -4.07 -17.01
N ASP A 590 43.09 -2.97 -17.44
CA ASP A 590 42.34 -1.83 -17.98
C ASP A 590 41.87 -2.13 -19.40
N ARG A 591 40.56 -1.99 -19.62
CA ARG A 591 39.94 -2.20 -20.93
C ARG A 591 39.74 -0.87 -21.64
N THR A 592 40.16 -0.80 -22.91
CA THR A 592 39.91 0.37 -23.76
C THR A 592 38.67 0.15 -24.63
N ILE A 593 37.69 1.05 -24.56
CA ILE A 593 36.52 1.09 -25.47
C ILE A 593 36.38 2.49 -26.07
N LEU A 594 36.14 2.56 -27.38
CA LEU A 594 35.84 3.81 -28.09
C LEU A 594 34.34 3.89 -28.35
N SER A 595 33.71 4.99 -27.96
CA SER A 595 32.26 5.20 -28.14
C SER A 595 31.96 6.50 -28.86
N GLY A 596 30.95 6.45 -29.74
CA GLY A 596 30.51 7.55 -30.62
C GLY A 596 29.64 8.62 -29.96
N ILE A 597 29.82 8.86 -28.66
CA ILE A 597 28.87 9.64 -27.84
C ILE A 597 29.38 11.02 -27.45
N HIS A 598 30.46 11.50 -28.07
CA HIS A 598 31.08 12.79 -27.75
C HIS A 598 30.14 13.99 -27.94
N ASP A 599 29.16 13.88 -28.85
CA ASP A 599 28.18 14.95 -29.09
C ASP A 599 27.12 15.04 -27.96
N PHE A 600 27.07 14.05 -27.05
CA PHE A 600 26.05 13.92 -25.99
C PHE A 600 26.60 14.04 -24.57
N TYR A 601 27.88 13.72 -24.37
CA TYR A 601 28.51 13.70 -23.05
C TYR A 601 29.89 14.33 -23.07
N GLU A 602 30.19 15.14 -22.06
CA GLU A 602 31.53 15.62 -21.80
C GLU A 602 32.35 14.54 -21.07
N PRO A 603 33.65 14.35 -21.40
CA PRO A 603 34.46 13.28 -20.81
C PRO A 603 34.50 13.28 -19.27
N GLU A 604 34.53 14.46 -18.66
CA GLU A 604 34.67 14.64 -17.21
C GLU A 604 33.44 14.14 -16.43
N ASP A 605 32.25 14.21 -17.03
CA ASP A 605 30.99 13.78 -16.40
C ASP A 605 30.87 12.26 -16.30
N LEU A 606 31.68 11.54 -17.09
CA LEU A 606 31.65 10.07 -17.19
C LEU A 606 32.67 9.40 -16.29
N VAL A 607 33.71 10.10 -15.84
CA VAL A 607 34.74 9.53 -14.96
C VAL A 607 34.14 9.16 -13.61
N GLY A 608 34.43 7.94 -13.14
CA GLY A 608 33.89 7.39 -11.89
C GLY A 608 32.47 6.85 -12.00
N LYS A 609 31.86 6.83 -13.20
CA LYS A 609 30.56 6.18 -13.43
C LYS A 609 30.70 4.68 -13.60
N THR A 610 29.60 3.99 -13.32
CA THR A 610 29.44 2.57 -13.61
C THR A 610 28.50 2.44 -14.81
N LEU A 611 29.03 1.85 -15.88
CA LEU A 611 28.34 1.68 -17.17
C LEU A 611 28.11 0.19 -17.45
N ILE A 612 27.28 -0.12 -18.43
CA ILE A 612 27.15 -1.49 -18.95
C ILE A 612 27.91 -1.65 -20.26
N ALA A 613 28.72 -2.70 -20.34
CA ALA A 613 29.49 -3.04 -21.54
C ALA A 613 29.39 -4.52 -21.89
N ILE A 614 29.47 -4.81 -23.19
CA ILE A 614 29.81 -6.14 -23.69
C ILE A 614 31.33 -6.25 -23.78
N VAL A 615 31.92 -7.16 -23.01
CA VAL A 615 33.38 -7.20 -22.82
C VAL A 615 34.09 -8.30 -23.62
N ASN A 616 33.34 -9.20 -24.25
CA ASN A 616 33.90 -10.33 -25.00
C ASN A 616 33.76 -10.22 -26.52
N LEU A 617 33.61 -8.99 -27.05
CA LEU A 617 33.66 -8.71 -28.48
C LEU A 617 35.10 -8.69 -29.02
N PRO A 618 35.35 -9.12 -30.26
CA PRO A 618 36.67 -9.03 -30.87
C PRO A 618 37.13 -7.57 -31.01
N PRO A 619 38.41 -7.25 -30.76
CA PRO A 619 38.91 -5.88 -30.87
C PRO A 619 38.71 -5.28 -32.26
N ARG A 620 38.21 -4.04 -32.32
CA ARG A 620 38.02 -3.29 -33.57
C ARG A 620 38.92 -2.06 -33.58
N LYS A 621 39.75 -1.91 -34.61
CA LYS A 621 40.57 -0.70 -34.79
C LYS A 621 39.70 0.47 -35.25
N MET A 622 39.72 1.55 -34.48
CA MET A 622 39.05 2.81 -34.79
C MET A 622 40.05 3.95 -34.56
N MET A 623 40.29 4.76 -35.60
CA MET A 623 41.25 5.87 -35.55
C MET A 623 42.68 5.49 -35.05
N GLY A 624 43.08 4.23 -35.26
CA GLY A 624 44.40 3.72 -34.86
C GLY A 624 44.48 3.15 -33.43
N ILE A 625 43.38 3.18 -32.67
CA ILE A 625 43.25 2.61 -31.32
C ILE A 625 42.37 1.36 -31.38
N GLU A 626 42.68 0.33 -30.58
CA GLU A 626 41.88 -0.89 -30.49
C GLU A 626 40.75 -0.73 -29.46
N SER A 627 39.49 -0.81 -29.92
CA SER A 627 38.31 -0.86 -29.05
C SER A 627 37.98 -2.31 -28.72
N CYS A 628 38.08 -2.67 -27.45
CA CYS A 628 37.99 -4.05 -26.95
C CYS A 628 36.65 -4.29 -26.24
N GLY A 629 35.53 -3.90 -26.88
CA GLY A 629 34.19 -4.05 -26.33
C GLY A 629 33.23 -3.00 -26.88
N MET A 630 32.02 -3.00 -26.35
CA MET A 630 30.97 -2.04 -26.70
C MET A 630 30.22 -1.57 -25.45
N LEU A 631 30.09 -0.26 -25.28
CA LEU A 631 29.21 0.33 -24.26
C LEU A 631 27.76 0.30 -24.73
N LEU A 632 26.81 0.15 -23.81
CA LEU A 632 25.38 0.17 -24.13
C LEU A 632 24.75 1.53 -23.88
N SER A 633 24.00 1.98 -24.88
CA SER A 633 23.19 3.20 -24.83
C SER A 633 21.78 2.88 -25.32
N ALA A 634 20.78 3.52 -24.72
CA ALA A 634 19.45 3.61 -25.28
C ALA A 634 19.37 4.81 -26.22
N VAL A 635 18.67 4.65 -27.33
CA VAL A 635 18.45 5.68 -28.33
C VAL A 635 16.96 5.83 -28.58
N ASN A 636 16.50 7.07 -28.75
CA ASN A 636 15.13 7.35 -29.17
C ASN A 636 15.09 8.54 -30.13
N ASN A 637 14.15 8.52 -31.08
CA ASN A 637 13.91 9.63 -31.99
C ASN A 637 12.70 10.46 -31.52
N ILE A 638 12.78 11.78 -31.69
CA ILE A 638 11.62 12.66 -31.50
C ILE A 638 10.73 12.55 -32.74
N LYS A 639 9.43 12.32 -32.53
CA LYS A 639 8.43 12.22 -33.59
C LYS A 639 8.44 13.48 -34.47
N ASP A 640 8.55 13.28 -35.77
CA ASP A 640 8.64 14.32 -36.81
C ASP A 640 9.93 15.19 -36.76
N SER A 641 11.03 14.70 -36.16
CA SER A 641 12.39 15.27 -36.25
C SER A 641 13.42 14.24 -36.75
N GLU A 642 14.52 14.71 -37.34
CA GLU A 642 15.72 13.90 -37.62
C GLU A 642 16.71 13.87 -36.43
N ASP A 643 16.36 14.50 -35.31
CA ASP A 643 17.20 14.56 -34.11
C ASP A 643 17.08 13.28 -33.26
N GLU A 644 18.23 12.66 -32.99
CA GLU A 644 18.41 11.45 -32.18
C GLU A 644 18.76 11.84 -30.73
N GLU A 645 18.06 11.29 -29.74
CA GLU A 645 18.43 11.37 -28.33
C GLU A 645 19.17 10.09 -27.92
N LEU A 646 20.35 10.22 -27.30
CA LEU A 646 21.17 9.11 -26.84
C LEU A 646 21.37 9.17 -25.33
N HIS A 647 21.07 8.06 -24.67
CA HIS A 647 21.19 7.88 -23.24
C HIS A 647 22.12 6.70 -22.92
N LEU A 648 23.35 7.00 -22.48
CA LEU A 648 24.28 5.98 -22.01
C LEU A 648 23.72 5.29 -20.76
N LEU A 649 23.73 3.96 -20.74
CA LEU A 649 23.19 3.19 -19.61
C LEU A 649 24.16 3.25 -18.43
N MET A 650 23.88 4.17 -17.50
CA MET A 650 24.57 4.30 -16.23
C MET A 650 23.78 3.58 -15.14
N VAL A 651 24.48 2.74 -14.37
CA VAL A 651 23.91 1.99 -13.25
C VAL A 651 24.51 2.47 -11.94
N ASP A 652 23.93 1.99 -10.84
CA ASP A 652 24.37 2.36 -9.50
C ASP A 652 25.87 2.06 -9.30
N ASN A 653 26.61 3.04 -8.75
CA ASN A 653 28.05 2.92 -8.52
C ASN A 653 28.45 1.92 -7.41
N HIS A 654 27.49 1.49 -6.58
CA HIS A 654 27.67 0.43 -5.59
C HIS A 654 27.81 -0.96 -6.25
N ILE A 655 27.39 -1.10 -7.52
CA ILE A 655 27.63 -2.33 -8.28
C ILE A 655 29.15 -2.47 -8.53
N PRO A 656 29.77 -3.59 -8.13
CA PRO A 656 31.21 -3.78 -8.29
C PRO A 656 31.57 -3.94 -9.78
N ALA A 657 32.78 -3.47 -10.15
CA ALA A 657 33.33 -3.70 -11.48
C ALA A 657 33.39 -5.21 -11.77
N GLY A 658 32.92 -5.64 -12.94
CA GLY A 658 32.89 -7.04 -13.34
C GLY A 658 31.65 -7.82 -12.87
N ALA A 659 30.70 -7.19 -12.19
CA ALA A 659 29.39 -7.80 -11.93
C ALA A 659 28.76 -8.22 -13.26
N LYS A 660 28.31 -9.48 -13.34
CA LYS A 660 27.70 -10.06 -14.54
C LYS A 660 26.23 -9.70 -14.61
N LEU A 661 25.76 -9.33 -15.80
CA LEU A 661 24.34 -9.18 -16.08
C LEU A 661 23.86 -10.48 -16.74
N TYR A 662 22.80 -11.06 -16.17
CA TYR A 662 22.17 -12.29 -16.65
C TYR A 662 20.91 -11.99 -17.45
#